data_AF-A0A4R1L5R2-F1
#
_entry.id   AF-A0A4R1L5R2-F1
#
_cell.length_a   1.000
_cell.length_b   1.000
_cell.length_c   1.000
_cell.angle_alpha   90.00
_cell.angle_beta   90.00
_cell.angle_gamma   90.00
#
_symmetry.space_group_name_H-M   'P 1'
#
loop_
_entity.id
_entity.type
_entity.pdbx_description
1 polymer ?
#
loop_
_entity_poly.entity_id
_entity_poly.type
_entity_poly.pdbx_seq_one_letter_code
_entity_poly.pdbx_strand_id
1 'polypeptide(L)'
;MAAVVPPSASIYPRNAMMRQRRVRQFIRSKATQIAATRRISDTTCEVMKNLSPATIHRSPMNVRTLLRAFSLALIVFSALAAVPVHAQSASKLFKMGRAAEDKDDTLTAYEDYHQAFQKEPKNIDYKTSYERLRFPAAAEHVKRGEHLRDQGDLSGALTEYLRALEIDPSNELAQQDIRAARLQLNGSGSVPNPETAMPQGTEQELADIAPPPVLKPVSNEPLTLHMVEDSKIVYQTVGKAAGINVLFDPDYHSTRIQVDLTNVSIYDALRILGTISGTFWRPVTSNTIFVAQNTRGKRTELDEQAVQTFYLTNVSQANDLNDIQTALRNVFTTAKLYGVPSQSAIIMRGTPDELLLAQKLVNDLDKAKPEVVVDVAVLEVSRDKLRNIGIQLPQTASVSFQQANANSITNGTTTSTTTSTTTGTSTGNTGNSLTLNNLAHLNSTNFAVTIGQATANLLMTDTDTKILQNPRIRASDGQQATLKIGEKLPVATGSYQTGAATAIVSSLVNTQFQYLDVGVNIDMKPTVHYDRDVTLKLKIEVSAQNGNSNLGGINEPIITQRTVEQTIRLKEGEANILGGILQHQATNTISGTPGLGELPILKYLFSTNQHEVVDDEIVFLLIPHIVRAEMLDPMNLRQVDTGTTNSIELRRVNASSNSMRPLTPPPIGAQSTGGDLRGTSAAGAAASALNQMRQQANAGPSNSVPISLQLTPPQSVQKVGSTFQMAVNLIGGKDVYSTPLQLQYDQNRLTLINVDVGSLLGKDGQPVALVHRDDGNGQLTISASRPPGTAGVSGDGSICTLTFQAKAPGDAPISITRPLVRNSAQQPLQATGSQAIVLVQ
;
A
#
# COMPACT_ATOMS: atom_id res chain seq x y z
N MET A 1 38.17 36.46 -26.18
CA MET A 1 39.05 37.51 -26.76
C MET A 1 38.80 38.83 -26.01
N ALA A 2 39.54 39.90 -26.27
CA ALA A 2 39.61 41.08 -25.40
C ALA A 2 38.39 42.04 -25.46
N ALA A 3 38.32 42.99 -24.51
CA ALA A 3 37.26 44.00 -24.37
C ALA A 3 37.68 45.39 -24.90
N VAL A 4 36.69 46.23 -25.29
CA VAL A 4 36.85 47.66 -25.66
C VAL A 4 35.61 48.48 -25.22
N VAL A 5 35.81 49.74 -24.79
CA VAL A 5 34.88 50.71 -24.12
C VAL A 5 35.48 52.13 -24.33
N PRO A 6 34.80 53.33 -24.30
CA PRO A 6 33.40 53.74 -23.97
C PRO A 6 32.73 54.41 -25.24
N PRO A 7 32.12 55.65 -25.33
CA PRO A 7 31.51 56.62 -24.38
C PRO A 7 30.21 57.41 -24.80
N SER A 8 29.59 58.09 -23.82
CA SER A 8 28.92 59.43 -23.87
C SER A 8 27.61 59.71 -24.67
N ALA A 9 26.72 60.66 -24.30
CA ALA A 9 26.45 61.42 -23.04
C ALA A 9 25.16 62.32 -23.14
N SER A 10 24.78 62.97 -22.02
CA SER A 10 23.77 64.07 -21.88
C SER A 10 22.28 63.63 -21.82
N ILE A 11 21.31 64.28 -21.13
CA ILE A 11 21.17 65.67 -20.59
C ILE A 11 20.57 65.67 -19.13
N TYR A 12 20.80 66.74 -18.34
CA TYR A 12 20.33 67.04 -16.95
C TYR A 12 19.08 68.00 -16.94
N PRO A 13 18.55 68.59 -15.82
CA PRO A 13 18.47 68.22 -14.39
C PRO A 13 17.08 68.43 -13.71
N ARG A 14 16.88 67.94 -12.46
CA ARG A 14 16.30 68.73 -11.34
C ARG A 14 16.36 68.08 -9.94
N ASN A 15 16.49 68.96 -8.94
CA ASN A 15 16.39 68.88 -7.46
C ASN A 15 15.60 67.70 -6.83
N ALA A 16 15.83 67.25 -5.57
CA ALA A 16 16.36 67.98 -4.40
C ALA A 16 17.01 67.05 -3.33
N MET A 17 17.91 67.60 -2.49
CA MET A 17 18.48 66.90 -1.31
C MET A 17 17.67 67.18 -0.03
N MET A 18 17.32 66.12 0.73
CA MET A 18 17.30 66.12 2.21
C MET A 18 17.38 64.68 2.79
N ARG A 19 18.43 63.93 2.44
CA ARG A 19 18.94 62.86 3.32
C ARG A 19 19.98 63.46 4.27
N GLN A 20 19.92 63.03 5.53
CA GLN A 20 20.82 63.39 6.64
C GLN A 20 20.86 64.88 7.08
N ARG A 21 20.28 65.15 8.26
CA ARG A 21 21.01 65.88 9.33
C ARG A 21 20.58 65.48 10.75
N ARG A 22 20.52 64.16 11.01
CA ARG A 22 20.58 63.56 12.37
C ARG A 22 21.96 63.85 13.02
N VAL A 23 22.23 65.10 13.38
CA VAL A 23 23.53 65.53 13.98
C VAL A 23 23.34 66.54 15.13
N ARG A 24 22.16 67.15 15.31
CA ARG A 24 21.93 68.22 16.31
C ARG A 24 20.69 68.02 17.18
N GLN A 25 20.69 66.98 18.02
CA GLN A 25 19.79 66.94 19.19
C GLN A 25 20.35 66.16 20.40
N PHE A 26 21.66 65.89 20.45
CA PHE A 26 22.31 65.12 21.54
C PHE A 26 23.42 65.88 22.28
N ILE A 27 23.45 67.22 22.18
CA ILE A 27 24.29 68.08 23.02
C ILE A 27 23.42 69.26 23.48
N ARG A 28 23.45 69.54 24.79
CA ARG A 28 22.68 70.59 25.52
C ARG A 28 21.17 70.33 25.72
N SER A 29 20.84 69.44 26.66
CA SER A 29 19.84 69.77 27.71
C SER A 29 20.09 68.96 28.99
N LYS A 30 21.30 69.12 29.55
CA LYS A 30 21.68 68.51 30.83
C LYS A 30 21.30 69.46 31.97
N ALA A 31 20.01 69.58 32.29
CA ALA A 31 19.51 70.43 33.37
C ALA A 31 18.17 69.96 33.97
N THR A 32 18.23 69.50 35.22
CA THR A 32 17.33 69.89 36.32
C THR A 32 15.80 69.91 36.07
N GLN A 33 15.18 68.73 36.11
CA GLN A 33 14.27 68.32 37.19
C GLN A 33 14.51 66.80 37.41
N ILE A 34 14.86 66.25 38.57
CA ILE A 34 14.97 66.76 39.94
C ILE A 34 13.65 67.33 40.48
N ALA A 35 12.72 66.45 40.89
CA ALA A 35 11.85 66.55 42.08
C ALA A 35 10.65 65.57 42.03
N ALA A 36 10.91 64.25 42.09
CA ALA A 36 9.87 63.24 42.32
C ALA A 36 10.51 62.06 43.07
N THR A 37 10.44 62.08 44.41
CA THR A 37 11.39 61.34 45.27
C THR A 37 10.70 60.44 46.28
N ARG A 38 11.21 59.21 46.41
CA ARG A 38 10.91 58.18 47.44
C ARG A 38 9.54 57.50 47.36
N ARG A 39 9.49 56.33 48.03
CA ARG A 39 8.41 55.32 48.14
C ARG A 39 8.30 54.42 46.89
N ILE A 40 8.28 53.09 47.00
CA ILE A 40 8.37 52.17 48.16
C ILE A 40 9.33 51.01 47.81
N SER A 41 10.05 50.49 48.80
CA SER A 41 10.76 49.22 48.73
C SER A 41 9.95 48.13 49.46
N ASP A 42 10.38 46.87 49.29
CA ASP A 42 9.98 45.69 50.06
C ASP A 42 8.89 44.82 49.40
N THR A 43 8.93 43.53 49.74
CA THR A 43 8.31 42.37 49.06
C THR A 43 8.82 42.15 47.61
N THR A 44 9.17 40.93 47.18
CA THR A 44 9.05 39.59 47.80
C THR A 44 10.41 38.88 47.88
N CYS A 45 10.72 38.25 49.02
CA CYS A 45 11.86 37.34 49.17
C CYS A 45 11.56 36.28 50.24
N GLU A 46 11.02 35.12 49.85
CA GLU A 46 10.97 33.94 50.72
C GLU A 46 10.72 32.63 49.93
N VAL A 47 10.82 31.49 50.62
CA VAL A 47 10.55 30.12 50.15
C VAL A 47 11.43 29.61 48.99
N MET A 48 12.69 29.30 49.30
CA MET A 48 13.10 27.89 49.40
C MET A 48 14.40 27.75 50.20
N LYS A 49 14.28 27.14 51.40
CA LYS A 49 15.39 26.71 52.26
C LYS A 49 15.18 25.22 52.55
N ASN A 50 16.18 24.39 52.28
CA ASN A 50 16.63 23.26 53.12
C ASN A 50 17.57 22.33 52.34
N LEU A 51 18.88 22.50 52.53
CA LEU A 51 19.88 21.43 52.70
C LEU A 51 21.26 22.07 52.96
N SER A 52 22.09 21.40 53.76
CA SER A 52 23.39 21.88 54.26
C SER A 52 24.18 20.69 54.84
N PRO A 53 25.49 20.80 55.12
CA PRO A 53 26.54 20.88 54.11
C PRO A 53 27.60 19.77 54.30
N ALA A 54 28.52 19.61 53.35
CA ALA A 54 29.71 18.77 53.52
C ALA A 54 30.97 19.45 52.96
N THR A 55 32.07 19.34 53.70
CA THR A 55 33.36 20.02 53.43
C THR A 55 34.46 18.97 53.20
N ILE A 56 35.47 19.25 52.36
CA ILE A 56 36.87 18.81 52.59
C ILE A 56 37.87 19.58 51.70
N HIS A 57 39.11 19.69 52.17
CA HIS A 57 40.25 20.46 51.63
C HIS A 57 40.86 19.94 50.32
N ARG A 58 41.56 20.84 49.59
CA ARG A 58 42.98 20.66 49.21
C ARG A 58 43.71 21.98 48.88
N SER A 59 45.03 21.88 48.68
CA SER A 59 46.06 22.90 48.96
C SER A 59 46.34 23.91 47.82
N PRO A 60 47.05 25.04 48.08
CA PRO A 60 47.20 26.15 47.12
C PRO A 60 48.47 26.07 46.25
N MET A 61 48.47 26.72 45.06
CA MET A 61 49.69 27.02 44.32
C MET A 61 49.63 28.33 43.49
N ASN A 62 50.62 29.19 43.72
CA ASN A 62 51.00 30.46 43.05
C ASN A 62 50.17 31.04 41.89
N VAL A 63 49.50 32.17 42.16
CA VAL A 63 48.69 32.99 41.21
C VAL A 63 49.51 33.77 40.16
N ARG A 64 50.83 33.95 40.34
CA ARG A 64 51.62 34.93 39.59
C ARG A 64 51.92 34.61 38.12
N THR A 65 51.74 33.36 37.67
CA THR A 65 52.03 32.97 36.27
C THR A 65 50.84 33.17 35.32
N LEU A 66 49.61 33.03 35.83
CA LEU A 66 48.36 33.15 35.03
C LEU A 66 48.11 34.58 34.51
N LEU A 67 48.48 35.59 35.29
CA LEU A 67 48.19 37.01 35.03
C LEU A 67 48.88 37.59 33.78
N ARG A 68 49.95 36.98 33.28
CA ARG A 68 50.64 37.44 32.05
C ARG A 68 50.09 36.83 30.76
N ALA A 69 49.43 35.67 30.82
CA ALA A 69 48.75 35.09 29.67
C ALA A 69 47.44 35.84 29.35
N PHE A 70 46.68 36.18 30.40
CA PHE A 70 45.36 36.81 30.28
C PHE A 70 45.42 38.23 29.66
N SER A 71 46.48 38.98 29.95
CA SER A 71 46.66 40.35 29.43
C SER A 71 46.94 40.42 27.93
N LEU A 72 47.56 39.39 27.33
CA LEU A 72 47.86 39.38 25.90
C LEU A 72 46.62 39.04 25.06
N ALA A 73 45.80 38.09 25.54
CA ALA A 73 44.58 37.67 24.85
C ALA A 73 43.52 38.79 24.77
N LEU A 74 43.39 39.61 25.81
CA LEU A 74 42.38 40.67 25.88
C LEU A 74 42.60 41.77 24.81
N ILE A 75 43.86 42.11 24.52
CA ILE A 75 44.21 43.17 23.57
C ILE A 75 43.86 42.75 22.14
N VAL A 76 44.15 41.50 21.76
CA VAL A 76 43.80 40.96 20.43
C VAL A 76 42.28 40.96 20.21
N PHE A 77 41.48 40.65 21.24
CA PHE A 77 40.03 40.62 21.13
C PHE A 77 39.39 42.02 20.99
N SER A 78 40.06 43.06 21.49
CA SER A 78 39.53 44.44 21.47
C SER A 78 39.66 45.17 20.11
N ALA A 79 40.47 44.65 19.19
CA ALA A 79 40.85 45.35 17.96
C ALA A 79 39.91 45.14 16.75
N LEU A 80 38.91 44.24 16.84
CA LEU A 80 38.12 43.77 15.68
C LEU A 80 36.69 44.32 15.58
N ALA A 81 36.30 45.28 16.41
CA ALA A 81 34.90 45.72 16.58
C ALA A 81 34.62 47.14 16.04
N ALA A 82 34.82 47.38 14.72
CA ALA A 82 34.69 48.73 14.14
C ALA A 82 34.14 48.82 12.69
N VAL A 83 33.19 47.96 12.29
CA VAL A 83 32.40 48.15 11.04
C VAL A 83 30.91 47.89 11.28
N PRO A 84 29.99 48.83 11.00
CA PRO A 84 28.56 48.71 11.32
C PRO A 84 27.75 47.98 10.24
N VAL A 85 27.97 46.66 10.07
CA VAL A 85 27.06 45.80 9.29
C VAL A 85 25.93 45.32 10.20
N HIS A 86 24.67 45.61 9.83
CA HIS A 86 23.49 45.18 10.60
C HIS A 86 23.14 43.70 10.34
N ALA A 87 24.04 42.79 10.71
CA ALA A 87 23.84 41.36 10.61
C ALA A 87 22.78 40.89 11.62
N GLN A 88 21.53 40.77 11.16
CA GLN A 88 20.45 40.18 11.97
C GLN A 88 20.68 38.67 12.15
N SER A 89 20.63 38.18 13.39
CA SER A 89 20.79 36.76 13.70
C SER A 89 19.65 35.91 13.14
N ALA A 90 19.91 34.63 12.85
CA ALA A 90 18.88 33.70 12.40
C ALA A 90 17.74 33.57 13.43
N SER A 91 18.09 33.54 14.71
CA SER A 91 17.17 33.56 15.85
C SER A 91 16.28 34.81 15.95
N LYS A 92 16.63 35.92 15.27
CA LYS A 92 15.74 37.09 15.13
C LYS A 92 14.79 36.91 13.96
N LEU A 93 15.29 36.47 12.80
CA LEU A 93 14.47 36.20 11.61
C LEU A 93 13.41 35.14 11.90
N PHE A 94 13.76 34.04 12.56
CA PHE A 94 12.81 33.01 13.00
C PHE A 94 11.66 33.57 13.87
N LYS A 95 11.94 34.59 14.71
CA LYS A 95 10.92 35.27 15.53
C LYS A 95 10.11 36.29 14.72
N MET A 96 10.66 36.86 13.66
CA MET A 96 9.93 37.75 12.75
C MET A 96 8.99 36.93 11.85
N GLY A 97 9.45 35.82 11.28
CA GLY A 97 8.64 34.91 10.50
C GLY A 97 7.47 34.33 11.30
N ARG A 98 7.71 33.94 12.56
CA ARG A 98 6.62 33.55 13.47
C ARG A 98 5.64 34.69 13.72
N ALA A 99 6.11 35.91 13.92
CA ALA A 99 5.27 37.09 14.09
C ALA A 99 4.65 37.63 12.78
N ALA A 100 4.90 36.98 11.64
CA ALA A 100 4.17 37.17 10.38
C ALA A 100 3.14 36.05 10.18
N GLU A 101 3.49 34.81 10.55
CA GLU A 101 2.58 33.67 10.64
C GLU A 101 1.43 33.94 11.66
N ASP A 102 1.74 34.53 12.81
CA ASP A 102 0.76 35.03 13.81
C ASP A 102 -0.16 36.17 13.27
N LYS A 103 -0.06 36.53 11.98
CA LYS A 103 -0.86 37.55 11.28
C LYS A 103 -1.41 37.08 9.93
N ASP A 104 -1.31 35.79 9.62
CA ASP A 104 -1.65 35.20 8.31
C ASP A 104 -0.86 35.77 7.11
N ASP A 105 0.31 36.38 7.33
CA ASP A 105 1.23 36.83 6.26
C ASP A 105 2.18 35.68 5.89
N THR A 106 1.69 34.78 5.02
CA THR A 106 2.37 33.56 4.61
C THR A 106 3.68 33.79 3.85
N LEU A 107 3.82 34.90 3.13
CA LEU A 107 5.00 35.22 2.33
C LEU A 107 6.14 35.78 3.18
N THR A 108 5.84 36.78 4.02
CA THR A 108 6.84 37.36 4.91
C THR A 108 7.30 36.30 5.91
N ALA A 109 6.38 35.43 6.37
CA ALA A 109 6.73 34.27 7.18
C ALA A 109 7.70 33.32 6.45
N TYR A 110 7.34 32.88 5.23
CA TYR A 110 8.19 31.99 4.43
C TYR A 110 9.60 32.56 4.20
N GLU A 111 9.72 33.83 3.81
CA GLU A 111 11.02 34.44 3.50
C GLU A 111 11.87 34.70 4.77
N ASP A 112 11.27 35.13 5.90
CA ASP A 112 12.00 35.24 7.18
C ASP A 112 12.50 33.86 7.67
N TYR A 113 11.70 32.79 7.51
CA TYR A 113 12.12 31.43 7.84
C TYR A 113 13.19 30.89 6.88
N HIS A 114 13.08 31.18 5.59
CA HIS A 114 14.07 30.86 4.56
C HIS A 114 15.42 31.51 4.87
N GLN A 115 15.44 32.81 5.18
CA GLN A 115 16.66 33.52 5.58
C GLN A 115 17.22 33.05 6.94
N ALA A 116 16.37 32.57 7.86
CA ALA A 116 16.84 31.93 9.10
C ALA A 116 17.53 30.59 8.81
N PHE A 117 16.94 29.75 7.97
CA PHE A 117 17.50 28.46 7.54
C PHE A 117 18.83 28.63 6.77
N GLN A 118 18.92 29.58 5.83
CA GLN A 118 20.16 29.85 5.10
C GLN A 118 21.35 30.20 6.03
N LYS A 119 21.09 30.83 7.17
CA LYS A 119 22.13 31.24 8.14
C LYS A 119 22.54 30.13 9.09
N GLU A 120 21.62 29.24 9.47
CA GLU A 120 21.87 28.10 10.37
C GLU A 120 21.28 26.80 9.77
N PRO A 121 21.81 26.28 8.65
CA PRO A 121 21.21 25.16 7.90
C PRO A 121 21.27 23.80 8.62
N LYS A 122 21.91 23.74 9.79
CA LYS A 122 21.90 22.58 10.69
C LYS A 122 20.75 22.60 11.71
N ASN A 123 19.98 23.70 11.78
CA ASN A 123 18.88 23.84 12.73
C ASN A 123 17.58 23.24 12.15
N ILE A 124 17.09 22.17 12.79
CA ILE A 124 15.92 21.42 12.36
C ILE A 124 14.63 22.25 12.49
N ASP A 125 14.51 23.11 13.50
CA ASP A 125 13.30 23.93 13.71
C ASP A 125 13.10 24.94 12.58
N TYR A 126 14.20 25.55 12.12
CA TYR A 126 14.18 26.51 11.02
C TYR A 126 13.83 25.81 9.71
N LYS A 127 14.45 24.65 9.43
CA LYS A 127 14.12 23.84 8.25
C LYS A 127 12.66 23.41 8.26
N THR A 128 12.16 22.90 9.38
CA THR A 128 10.78 22.42 9.52
C THR A 128 9.77 23.55 9.29
N SER A 129 10.05 24.74 9.82
CA SER A 129 9.17 25.91 9.66
C SER A 129 9.15 26.43 8.22
N TYR A 130 10.30 26.44 7.55
CA TYR A 130 10.47 26.78 6.13
C TYR A 130 9.74 25.79 5.20
N GLU A 131 10.02 24.47 5.32
CA GLU A 131 9.42 23.44 4.45
C GLU A 131 7.89 23.39 4.60
N ARG A 132 7.36 23.59 5.82
CA ARG A 132 5.92 23.66 6.11
C ARG A 132 5.23 24.82 5.38
N LEU A 133 5.89 25.97 5.24
CA LEU A 133 5.33 27.17 4.61
C LEU A 133 5.58 27.25 3.10
N ARG A 134 6.40 26.36 2.55
CA ARG A 134 6.68 26.26 1.10
C ARG A 134 5.39 26.12 0.26
N PHE A 135 4.54 25.16 0.61
CA PHE A 135 3.26 24.93 -0.09
C PHE A 135 2.28 26.11 -0.03
N PRO A 136 1.91 26.67 1.16
CA PRO A 136 0.97 27.79 1.20
C PRO A 136 1.53 29.08 0.58
N ALA A 137 2.84 29.35 0.70
CA ALA A 137 3.46 30.51 0.02
C ALA A 137 3.42 30.37 -1.51
N ALA A 138 3.70 29.18 -2.05
CA ALA A 138 3.54 28.90 -3.48
C ALA A 138 2.07 29.05 -3.93
N ALA A 139 1.11 28.58 -3.13
CA ALA A 139 -0.31 28.73 -3.43
C ALA A 139 -0.79 30.19 -3.42
N GLU A 140 -0.20 31.07 -2.61
CA GLU A 140 -0.49 32.51 -2.63
C GLU A 140 0.07 33.20 -3.89
N HIS A 141 1.24 32.77 -4.37
CA HIS A 141 1.75 33.19 -5.67
C HIS A 141 0.84 32.73 -6.83
N VAL A 142 0.33 31.50 -6.82
CA VAL A 142 -0.67 31.04 -7.81
C VAL A 142 -1.91 31.94 -7.81
N LYS A 143 -2.53 32.18 -6.65
CA LYS A 143 -3.74 33.03 -6.54
C LYS A 143 -3.55 34.45 -7.07
N ARG A 144 -2.36 35.03 -6.91
CA ARG A 144 -2.03 36.35 -7.50
C ARG A 144 -1.79 36.26 -9.00
N GLY A 145 -1.22 35.17 -9.49
CA GLY A 145 -1.15 34.87 -10.91
C GLY A 145 -2.54 34.73 -11.55
N GLU A 146 -3.48 34.05 -10.89
CA GLU A 146 -4.87 33.93 -11.33
C GLU A 146 -5.53 35.32 -11.41
N HIS A 147 -5.45 36.12 -10.34
CA HIS A 147 -6.01 37.46 -10.31
C HIS A 147 -5.40 38.41 -11.38
N LEU A 148 -4.11 38.27 -11.70
CA LEU A 148 -3.47 39.04 -12.79
C LEU A 148 -3.92 38.56 -14.18
N ARG A 149 -4.09 37.25 -14.38
CA ARG A 149 -4.64 36.67 -15.62
C ARG A 149 -6.07 37.17 -15.85
N ASP A 150 -6.89 37.18 -14.81
CA ASP A 150 -8.29 37.58 -14.87
C ASP A 150 -8.43 39.11 -15.06
N GLN A 151 -7.40 39.89 -14.71
CA GLN A 151 -7.23 41.30 -15.09
C GLN A 151 -6.65 41.51 -16.51
N GLY A 152 -6.25 40.45 -17.20
CA GLY A 152 -5.68 40.50 -18.56
C GLY A 152 -4.16 40.66 -18.63
N ASP A 153 -3.45 40.80 -17.50
CA ASP A 153 -1.99 40.86 -17.48
C ASP A 153 -1.37 39.45 -17.47
N LEU A 154 -1.37 38.81 -18.65
CA LEU A 154 -0.75 37.51 -18.86
C LEU A 154 0.76 37.49 -18.57
N SER A 155 1.44 38.63 -18.70
CA SER A 155 2.85 38.82 -18.38
C SER A 155 3.12 38.80 -16.88
N GLY A 156 2.35 39.56 -16.10
CA GLY A 156 2.38 39.54 -14.65
C GLY A 156 1.96 38.18 -14.09
N ALA A 157 0.89 37.58 -14.64
CA ALA A 157 0.42 36.26 -14.26
C ALA A 157 1.51 35.19 -14.40
N LEU A 158 2.14 35.11 -15.58
CA LEU A 158 3.24 34.18 -15.85
C LEU A 158 4.46 34.40 -14.92
N THR A 159 4.70 35.64 -14.49
CA THR A 159 5.77 35.96 -13.53
C THR A 159 5.44 35.44 -12.13
N GLU A 160 4.20 35.57 -11.67
CA GLU A 160 3.77 35.04 -10.37
C GLU A 160 3.70 33.51 -10.34
N TYR A 161 3.23 32.85 -11.41
CA TYR A 161 3.27 31.38 -11.48
C TYR A 161 4.70 30.84 -11.49
N LEU A 162 5.66 31.54 -12.11
CA LEU A 162 7.08 31.14 -12.05
C LEU A 162 7.65 31.23 -10.63
N ARG A 163 7.26 32.25 -9.85
CA ARG A 163 7.60 32.34 -8.42
C ARG A 163 7.01 31.19 -7.60
N ALA A 164 5.79 30.77 -7.92
CA ALA A 164 5.19 29.59 -7.28
C ALA A 164 6.00 28.30 -7.52
N LEU A 165 6.59 28.12 -8.72
CA LEU A 165 7.47 26.98 -9.02
C LEU A 165 8.90 27.12 -8.46
N GLU A 166 9.40 28.34 -8.27
CA GLU A 166 10.68 28.59 -7.58
C GLU A 166 10.59 28.20 -6.09
N ILE A 167 9.41 28.41 -5.48
CA ILE A 167 9.11 27.98 -4.11
C ILE A 167 8.79 26.48 -4.05
N ASP A 168 7.86 25.99 -4.89
CA ASP A 168 7.48 24.58 -4.92
C ASP A 168 7.44 23.98 -6.35
N PRO A 169 8.54 23.32 -6.80
CA PRO A 169 8.61 22.71 -8.13
C PRO A 169 7.55 21.64 -8.40
N SER A 170 6.98 21.03 -7.35
CA SER A 170 5.91 20.02 -7.42
C SER A 170 4.49 20.59 -7.61
N ASN A 171 4.34 21.92 -7.69
CA ASN A 171 3.03 22.55 -7.85
C ASN A 171 2.49 22.39 -9.29
N GLU A 172 1.77 21.30 -9.55
CA GLU A 172 1.18 20.96 -10.85
C GLU A 172 0.24 22.07 -11.39
N LEU A 173 -0.51 22.74 -10.52
CA LEU A 173 -1.41 23.84 -10.89
C LEU A 173 -0.63 25.00 -11.53
N ALA A 174 0.47 25.43 -10.90
CA ALA A 174 1.35 26.45 -11.48
C ALA A 174 1.96 26.01 -12.83
N GLN A 175 2.29 24.72 -13.00
CA GLN A 175 2.77 24.20 -14.29
C GLN A 175 1.67 24.23 -15.37
N GLN A 176 0.42 23.94 -15.00
CA GLN A 176 -0.74 24.00 -15.90
C GLN A 176 -1.06 25.44 -16.30
N ASP A 177 -1.07 26.38 -15.35
CA ASP A 177 -1.36 27.80 -15.61
C ASP A 177 -0.26 28.48 -16.44
N ILE A 178 1.02 28.14 -16.23
CA ILE A 178 2.12 28.60 -17.11
C ILE A 178 1.91 28.07 -18.54
N ARG A 179 1.45 26.82 -18.69
CA ARG A 179 1.15 26.24 -20.02
C ARG A 179 -0.01 26.99 -20.69
N ALA A 180 -1.08 27.28 -19.96
CA ALA A 180 -2.22 28.05 -20.44
C ALA A 180 -1.84 29.49 -20.83
N ALA A 181 -1.12 30.21 -19.95
CA ALA A 181 -0.65 31.57 -20.22
C ALA A 181 0.30 31.63 -21.42
N ARG A 182 1.22 30.66 -21.56
CA ARG A 182 2.08 30.56 -22.75
C ARG A 182 1.30 30.28 -24.03
N LEU A 183 0.24 29.47 -23.99
CA LEU A 183 -0.62 29.23 -25.15
C LEU A 183 -1.41 30.48 -25.55
N GLN A 184 -1.88 31.28 -24.58
CA GLN A 184 -2.56 32.55 -24.84
C GLN A 184 -1.61 33.63 -25.40
N LEU A 185 -0.38 33.70 -24.88
CA LEU A 185 0.68 34.58 -25.41
C LEU A 185 1.13 34.15 -26.82
N ASN A 186 1.38 32.87 -27.05
CA ASN A 186 1.81 32.34 -28.36
C ASN A 186 0.66 32.39 -29.40
N GLY A 187 -0.60 32.29 -28.97
CA GLY A 187 -1.77 32.54 -29.83
C GLY A 187 -1.82 33.97 -30.40
N SER A 188 -1.01 34.88 -29.84
CA SER A 188 -0.84 36.27 -30.31
C SER A 188 0.47 36.50 -31.09
N GLY A 189 1.28 35.46 -31.35
CA GLY A 189 2.60 35.60 -31.98
C GLY A 189 3.05 34.37 -32.76
N SER A 190 3.17 34.51 -34.09
CA SER A 190 3.59 33.45 -35.01
C SER A 190 5.00 32.93 -34.73
N VAL A 191 5.14 31.61 -34.50
CA VAL A 191 6.43 30.92 -34.37
C VAL A 191 6.78 30.24 -35.70
N PRO A 192 8.00 30.42 -36.27
CA PRO A 192 8.43 29.71 -37.48
C PRO A 192 8.77 28.25 -37.18
N ASN A 193 8.33 27.32 -38.03
CA ASN A 193 8.61 25.89 -37.91
C ASN A 193 9.81 25.50 -38.81
N PRO A 194 10.90 24.93 -38.29
CA PRO A 194 12.01 24.45 -39.11
C PRO A 194 11.67 23.17 -39.89
N GLU A 195 12.07 23.19 -41.15
CA GLU A 195 12.00 22.16 -42.19
C GLU A 195 11.92 20.68 -41.76
N THR A 196 10.83 20.02 -42.17
CA THR A 196 10.93 18.81 -43.02
C THR A 196 9.79 18.87 -44.03
N ALA A 197 10.00 19.62 -45.12
CA ALA A 197 8.96 19.88 -46.10
C ALA A 197 8.64 18.63 -46.94
N MET A 198 7.41 18.14 -46.85
CA MET A 198 6.85 17.26 -47.87
C MET A 198 6.63 18.06 -49.18
N PRO A 199 6.60 17.41 -50.35
CA PRO A 199 6.35 18.11 -51.62
C PRO A 199 4.99 18.82 -51.59
N GLN A 200 5.00 20.15 -51.73
CA GLN A 200 3.89 21.04 -51.38
C GLN A 200 2.55 20.78 -52.10
N GLY A 201 2.56 20.08 -53.25
CA GLY A 201 1.31 19.68 -53.91
C GLY A 201 0.57 18.56 -53.19
N THR A 202 1.29 17.57 -52.64
CA THR A 202 0.69 16.40 -51.99
C THR A 202 0.01 16.76 -50.66
N GLU A 203 0.45 17.83 -50.00
CA GLU A 203 -0.14 18.30 -48.75
C GLU A 203 -1.50 19.00 -48.98
N GLN A 204 -1.73 19.55 -50.17
CA GLN A 204 -3.05 20.06 -50.59
C GLN A 204 -3.99 18.90 -50.98
N GLU A 205 -3.54 17.95 -51.81
CA GLU A 205 -4.33 16.76 -52.16
C GLU A 205 -4.71 15.92 -50.92
N LEU A 206 -3.86 15.89 -49.89
CA LEU A 206 -4.14 15.22 -48.61
C LEU A 206 -5.15 15.99 -47.74
N ALA A 207 -5.16 17.33 -47.82
CA ALA A 207 -6.13 18.17 -47.12
C ALA A 207 -7.53 18.14 -47.79
N ASP A 208 -7.59 17.90 -49.10
CA ASP A 208 -8.84 17.76 -49.87
C ASP A 208 -9.55 16.40 -49.66
N ILE A 209 -8.97 15.46 -48.89
CA ILE A 209 -9.62 14.19 -48.54
C ILE A 209 -10.78 14.42 -47.56
N ALA A 210 -11.99 14.53 -48.10
CA ALA A 210 -13.21 14.71 -47.32
C ALA A 210 -13.54 13.48 -46.43
N PRO A 211 -14.11 13.68 -45.22
CA PRO A 211 -14.65 12.60 -44.40
C PRO A 211 -15.92 11.98 -45.04
N PRO A 212 -16.33 10.77 -44.61
CA PRO A 212 -17.53 10.10 -45.15
C PRO A 212 -18.79 10.98 -45.10
N PRO A 213 -19.66 10.91 -46.12
CA PRO A 213 -20.86 11.75 -46.20
C PRO A 213 -21.79 11.49 -45.02
N VAL A 214 -22.12 12.54 -44.27
CA VAL A 214 -23.13 12.48 -43.20
C VAL A 214 -24.39 13.21 -43.67
N LEU A 215 -25.51 12.48 -43.70
CA LEU A 215 -26.83 13.02 -44.00
C LEU A 215 -27.17 14.18 -43.05
N LYS A 216 -27.65 15.30 -43.58
CA LYS A 216 -28.09 16.49 -42.85
C LYS A 216 -29.49 16.90 -43.34
N PRO A 217 -30.55 16.33 -42.75
CA PRO A 217 -31.94 16.63 -43.11
C PRO A 217 -32.24 18.13 -43.00
N VAL A 218 -33.10 18.64 -43.90
CA VAL A 218 -33.53 20.05 -43.88
C VAL A 218 -34.54 20.29 -42.76
N SER A 219 -35.42 19.31 -42.47
CA SER A 219 -36.20 19.24 -41.24
C SER A 219 -35.81 18.01 -40.42
N ASN A 220 -35.71 18.21 -39.10
CA ASN A 220 -35.54 17.14 -38.11
C ASN A 220 -36.79 16.95 -37.23
N GLU A 221 -37.93 17.52 -37.65
CA GLU A 221 -39.22 17.34 -36.98
C GLU A 221 -39.68 15.87 -37.06
N PRO A 222 -40.39 15.35 -36.04
CA PRO A 222 -40.81 13.96 -36.01
C PRO A 222 -41.92 13.69 -37.03
N LEU A 223 -41.64 12.82 -37.99
CA LEU A 223 -42.53 12.48 -39.09
C LEU A 223 -43.67 11.57 -38.59
N THR A 224 -44.89 11.86 -39.05
CA THR A 224 -46.05 10.98 -38.92
C THR A 224 -46.59 10.69 -40.32
N LEU A 225 -46.74 9.41 -40.67
CA LEU A 225 -47.01 8.94 -42.03
C LEU A 225 -47.70 7.58 -42.00
N HIS A 226 -48.89 7.48 -42.59
CA HIS A 226 -49.65 6.24 -42.73
C HIS A 226 -49.96 6.01 -44.21
N MET A 227 -49.41 4.96 -44.83
CA MET A 227 -49.65 4.64 -46.25
C MET A 227 -49.45 3.16 -46.59
N VAL A 228 -50.06 2.70 -47.70
CA VAL A 228 -50.02 1.31 -48.19
C VAL A 228 -49.66 1.28 -49.67
N GLU A 229 -48.40 1.60 -49.95
CA GLU A 229 -47.91 1.99 -51.27
C GLU A 229 -46.65 1.21 -51.66
N ASP A 230 -46.22 1.36 -52.91
CA ASP A 230 -44.96 0.84 -53.40
C ASP A 230 -43.76 1.47 -52.69
N SER A 231 -42.81 0.66 -52.22
CA SER A 231 -41.67 1.10 -51.39
C SER A 231 -40.86 2.23 -52.00
N LYS A 232 -40.73 2.28 -53.34
CA LYS A 232 -40.13 3.42 -54.07
C LYS A 232 -40.84 4.75 -53.80
N ILE A 233 -42.18 4.74 -53.74
CA ILE A 233 -43.02 5.92 -53.48
C ILE A 233 -42.97 6.30 -51.99
N VAL A 234 -42.95 5.31 -51.09
CA VAL A 234 -42.78 5.56 -49.64
C VAL A 234 -41.44 6.26 -49.37
N TYR A 235 -40.34 5.72 -49.90
CA TYR A 235 -39.01 6.33 -49.80
C TYR A 235 -38.97 7.76 -50.36
N GLN A 236 -39.54 8.00 -51.54
CA GLN A 236 -39.62 9.34 -52.12
C GLN A 236 -40.46 10.31 -51.29
N THR A 237 -41.50 9.83 -50.60
CA THR A 237 -42.34 10.68 -49.73
C THR A 237 -41.62 11.04 -48.44
N VAL A 238 -40.98 10.07 -47.78
CA VAL A 238 -40.15 10.28 -46.59
C VAL A 238 -38.96 11.20 -46.90
N GLY A 239 -38.31 11.01 -48.05
CA GLY A 239 -37.24 11.90 -48.53
C GLY A 239 -37.73 13.34 -48.71
N LYS A 240 -38.80 13.55 -49.49
CA LYS A 240 -39.41 14.88 -49.70
C LYS A 240 -39.79 15.57 -48.39
N ALA A 241 -40.38 14.86 -47.44
CA ALA A 241 -40.76 15.41 -46.13
C ALA A 241 -39.56 15.94 -45.32
N ALA A 242 -38.39 15.29 -45.45
CA ALA A 242 -37.14 15.71 -44.80
C ALA A 242 -36.25 16.63 -45.67
N GLY A 243 -36.68 16.95 -46.89
CA GLY A 243 -35.92 17.74 -47.89
C GLY A 243 -34.84 16.95 -48.66
N ILE A 244 -34.77 15.63 -48.48
CA ILE A 244 -33.70 14.72 -48.95
C ILE A 244 -34.06 14.10 -50.30
N ASN A 245 -33.08 14.05 -51.21
CA ASN A 245 -33.20 13.34 -52.48
C ASN A 245 -32.97 11.83 -52.31
N VAL A 246 -33.74 11.01 -53.02
CA VAL A 246 -33.59 9.54 -53.00
C VAL A 246 -33.22 9.01 -54.38
N LEU A 247 -32.07 8.37 -54.45
CA LEU A 247 -31.60 7.57 -55.58
C LEU A 247 -31.84 6.08 -55.29
N PHE A 248 -32.01 5.28 -56.35
CA PHE A 248 -32.21 3.84 -56.24
C PHE A 248 -31.20 3.11 -57.13
N ASP A 249 -30.78 1.93 -56.68
CA ASP A 249 -29.99 0.99 -57.49
C ASP A 249 -30.74 0.58 -58.78
N PRO A 250 -30.06 0.39 -59.93
CA PRO A 250 -30.71 -0.05 -61.17
C PRO A 250 -31.47 -1.38 -61.04
N ASP A 251 -30.96 -2.30 -60.22
CA ASP A 251 -31.56 -3.61 -59.96
C ASP A 251 -32.67 -3.53 -58.87
N TYR A 252 -33.09 -2.33 -58.46
CA TYR A 252 -34.04 -2.17 -57.36
C TYR A 252 -35.48 -2.55 -57.73
N HIS A 253 -35.94 -3.67 -57.18
CA HIS A 253 -37.34 -4.10 -57.24
C HIS A 253 -38.17 -3.40 -56.15
N SER A 254 -39.22 -2.68 -56.58
CA SER A 254 -40.20 -2.06 -55.68
C SER A 254 -41.13 -3.14 -55.12
N THR A 255 -41.46 -3.03 -53.84
CA THR A 255 -42.35 -3.97 -53.12
C THR A 255 -43.46 -3.18 -52.46
N ARG A 256 -44.70 -3.65 -52.56
CA ARG A 256 -45.83 -2.97 -51.91
C ARG A 256 -45.81 -3.24 -50.40
N ILE A 257 -45.80 -2.18 -49.60
CA ILE A 257 -45.62 -2.24 -48.16
C ILE A 257 -46.66 -1.36 -47.45
N GLN A 258 -47.10 -1.81 -46.27
CA GLN A 258 -47.83 -0.97 -45.32
C GLN A 258 -46.83 -0.35 -44.36
N VAL A 259 -46.85 0.97 -44.25
CA VAL A 259 -45.96 1.74 -43.37
C VAL A 259 -46.80 2.67 -42.51
N ASP A 260 -46.65 2.46 -41.20
CA ASP A 260 -47.23 3.28 -40.15
C ASP A 260 -46.09 3.84 -39.30
N LEU A 261 -45.89 5.15 -39.37
CA LEU A 261 -44.89 5.89 -38.61
C LEU A 261 -45.65 6.95 -37.82
N THR A 262 -45.54 6.93 -36.49
CA THR A 262 -46.12 7.95 -35.62
C THR A 262 -45.02 8.60 -34.80
N ASN A 263 -44.81 9.91 -34.97
CA ASN A 263 -43.82 10.71 -34.23
C ASN A 263 -42.37 10.15 -34.31
N VAL A 264 -41.92 9.78 -35.51
CA VAL A 264 -40.65 9.06 -35.74
C VAL A 264 -39.55 9.99 -36.28
N SER A 265 -38.30 9.82 -35.83
CA SER A 265 -37.16 10.56 -36.40
C SER A 265 -36.87 10.11 -37.84
N ILE A 266 -36.34 10.97 -38.70
CA ILE A 266 -36.03 10.61 -40.10
C ILE A 266 -35.05 9.41 -40.22
N TYR A 267 -34.08 9.29 -39.30
CA TYR A 267 -33.17 8.13 -39.26
C TYR A 267 -33.89 6.84 -38.86
N ASP A 268 -34.74 6.88 -37.82
CA ASP A 268 -35.54 5.72 -37.41
C ASP A 268 -36.55 5.35 -38.52
N ALA A 269 -37.16 6.32 -39.19
CA ALA A 269 -38.10 6.12 -40.29
C ALA A 269 -37.43 5.41 -41.48
N LEU A 270 -36.24 5.85 -41.90
CA LEU A 270 -35.47 5.20 -42.96
C LEU A 270 -34.99 3.80 -42.57
N ARG A 271 -34.63 3.55 -41.29
CA ARG A 271 -34.27 2.22 -40.78
C ARG A 271 -35.48 1.28 -40.71
N ILE A 272 -36.65 1.75 -40.25
CA ILE A 272 -37.90 0.98 -40.26
C ILE A 272 -38.29 0.63 -41.70
N LEU A 273 -38.23 1.60 -42.62
CA LEU A 273 -38.55 1.40 -44.04
C LEU A 273 -37.59 0.42 -44.73
N GLY A 274 -36.29 0.50 -44.44
CA GLY A 274 -35.29 -0.49 -44.86
C GLY A 274 -35.62 -1.90 -44.36
N THR A 275 -35.92 -2.02 -43.06
CA THR A 275 -36.30 -3.29 -42.41
C THR A 275 -37.56 -3.90 -43.04
N ILE A 276 -38.60 -3.10 -43.31
CA ILE A 276 -39.89 -3.57 -43.87
C ILE A 276 -39.75 -3.99 -45.34
N SER A 277 -39.01 -3.22 -46.15
CA SER A 277 -38.88 -3.48 -47.59
C SER A 277 -37.73 -4.42 -47.99
N GLY A 278 -36.90 -4.87 -47.04
CA GLY A 278 -35.71 -5.67 -47.31
C GLY A 278 -34.59 -4.88 -48.00
N THR A 279 -34.47 -3.59 -47.69
CA THR A 279 -33.50 -2.67 -48.31
C THR A 279 -32.54 -2.08 -47.29
N PHE A 280 -31.43 -1.53 -47.80
CA PHE A 280 -30.54 -0.66 -47.03
C PHE A 280 -30.36 0.66 -47.78
N TRP A 281 -29.96 1.69 -47.05
CA TRP A 281 -29.74 3.03 -47.58
C TRP A 281 -28.41 3.58 -47.06
N ARG A 282 -27.74 4.40 -47.87
CA ARG A 282 -26.56 5.18 -47.45
C ARG A 282 -26.64 6.62 -47.94
N PRO A 283 -26.09 7.60 -47.20
CA PRO A 283 -25.87 8.94 -47.74
C PRO A 283 -24.81 8.88 -48.86
N VAL A 284 -25.05 9.60 -49.96
CA VAL A 284 -24.04 9.87 -50.99
C VAL A 284 -23.55 11.32 -50.89
N THR A 285 -24.43 12.21 -50.41
CA THR A 285 -24.10 13.60 -50.06
C THR A 285 -24.82 13.97 -48.76
N SER A 286 -24.63 15.19 -48.27
CA SER A 286 -25.38 15.72 -47.13
C SER A 286 -26.91 15.73 -47.33
N ASN A 287 -27.41 15.73 -48.57
CA ASN A 287 -28.86 15.79 -48.86
C ASN A 287 -29.34 14.79 -49.93
N THR A 288 -28.60 13.70 -50.13
CA THR A 288 -28.97 12.61 -51.06
C THR A 288 -28.65 11.26 -50.44
N ILE A 289 -29.64 10.37 -50.39
CA ILE A 289 -29.45 8.95 -50.06
C ILE A 289 -29.56 8.06 -51.31
N PHE A 290 -28.88 6.91 -51.27
CA PHE A 290 -28.97 5.84 -52.26
C PHE A 290 -29.51 4.57 -51.60
N VAL A 291 -30.51 3.94 -52.23
CA VAL A 291 -31.26 2.79 -51.69
C VAL A 291 -31.07 1.57 -52.57
N ALA A 292 -30.74 0.43 -51.97
CA ALA A 292 -30.47 -0.84 -52.65
C ALA A 292 -31.07 -2.05 -51.91
N GLN A 293 -31.19 -3.20 -52.60
CA GLN A 293 -31.65 -4.46 -52.00
C GLN A 293 -30.63 -4.97 -50.96
N ASN A 294 -31.09 -5.36 -49.76
CA ASN A 294 -30.22 -5.80 -48.66
C ASN A 294 -29.69 -7.23 -48.88
N THR A 295 -28.75 -7.37 -49.80
CA THR A 295 -28.04 -8.63 -50.10
C THR A 295 -26.56 -8.51 -49.77
N ARG A 296 -25.92 -9.61 -49.36
CA ARG A 296 -24.49 -9.63 -49.02
C ARG A 296 -23.59 -9.17 -50.18
N GLY A 297 -23.98 -9.47 -51.42
CA GLY A 297 -23.29 -9.01 -52.62
C GLY A 297 -23.35 -7.49 -52.75
N LYS A 298 -24.55 -6.91 -52.82
CA LYS A 298 -24.75 -5.46 -52.94
C LYS A 298 -24.15 -4.68 -51.78
N ARG A 299 -24.18 -5.19 -50.53
CA ARG A 299 -23.45 -4.56 -49.41
C ARG A 299 -21.92 -4.59 -49.60
N THR A 300 -21.35 -5.72 -50.02
CA THR A 300 -19.89 -5.80 -50.27
C THR A 300 -19.42 -4.85 -51.39
N GLU A 301 -20.30 -4.53 -52.34
CA GLU A 301 -20.04 -3.60 -53.46
C GLU A 301 -20.32 -2.13 -53.12
N LEU A 302 -21.36 -1.85 -52.32
CA LEU A 302 -21.90 -0.50 -52.11
C LEU A 302 -21.66 0.08 -50.71
N ASP A 303 -21.36 -0.72 -49.68
CA ASP A 303 -21.08 -0.19 -48.35
C ASP A 303 -19.74 0.57 -48.36
N GLU A 304 -19.78 1.85 -48.01
CA GLU A 304 -18.61 2.73 -48.05
C GLU A 304 -17.52 2.25 -47.08
N GLN A 305 -16.27 2.30 -47.53
CA GLN A 305 -15.12 1.78 -46.79
C GLN A 305 -14.15 2.91 -46.46
N ALA A 306 -14.10 3.31 -45.20
CA ALA A 306 -13.15 4.28 -44.68
C ALA A 306 -11.97 3.58 -43.98
N VAL A 307 -10.90 4.32 -43.72
CA VAL A 307 -9.72 3.86 -42.96
C VAL A 307 -9.49 4.82 -41.80
N GLN A 308 -9.27 4.31 -40.60
CA GLN A 308 -8.91 5.10 -39.42
C GLN A 308 -7.79 4.42 -38.64
N THR A 309 -6.83 5.23 -38.19
CA THR A 309 -5.76 4.82 -37.28
C THR A 309 -6.15 5.20 -35.86
N PHE A 310 -6.29 4.21 -34.99
CA PHE A 310 -6.49 4.39 -33.57
C PHE A 310 -5.14 4.32 -32.86
N TYR A 311 -4.71 5.42 -32.22
CA TYR A 311 -3.52 5.45 -31.38
C TYR A 311 -3.91 5.07 -29.94
N LEU A 312 -3.19 4.13 -29.35
CA LEU A 312 -3.39 3.65 -27.98
C LEU A 312 -2.38 4.33 -27.05
N THR A 313 -2.85 4.79 -25.91
CA THR A 313 -2.12 5.64 -24.97
C THR A 313 -1.71 4.92 -23.68
N ASN A 314 -2.41 3.84 -23.33
CA ASN A 314 -2.23 3.11 -22.07
C ASN A 314 -1.66 1.69 -22.24
N VAL A 315 -1.44 1.26 -23.48
CA VAL A 315 -0.69 0.04 -23.83
C VAL A 315 0.73 0.11 -23.26
N SER A 316 1.06 -0.86 -22.39
CA SER A 316 2.36 -0.97 -21.71
C SER A 316 3.20 -2.15 -22.19
N GLN A 317 2.54 -3.19 -22.70
CA GLN A 317 3.15 -4.42 -23.20
C GLN A 317 2.53 -4.80 -24.54
N ALA A 318 3.29 -5.49 -25.40
CA ALA A 318 2.81 -5.93 -26.70
C ALA A 318 1.55 -6.84 -26.62
N ASN A 319 1.37 -7.52 -25.48
CA ASN A 319 0.17 -8.31 -25.19
C ASN A 319 -1.09 -7.42 -25.09
N ASP A 320 -1.02 -6.27 -24.42
CA ASP A 320 -2.15 -5.34 -24.28
C ASP A 320 -2.74 -4.96 -25.65
N LEU A 321 -1.86 -4.66 -26.62
CA LEU A 321 -2.25 -4.33 -27.99
C LEU A 321 -2.81 -5.53 -28.75
N ASN A 322 -2.24 -6.73 -28.56
CA ASN A 322 -2.74 -7.96 -29.17
C ASN A 322 -4.13 -8.33 -28.63
N ASP A 323 -4.40 -8.12 -27.35
CA ASP A 323 -5.70 -8.38 -26.72
C ASP A 323 -6.77 -7.42 -27.26
N ILE A 324 -6.48 -6.10 -27.32
CA ILE A 324 -7.37 -5.10 -27.94
C ILE A 324 -7.61 -5.42 -29.42
N GLN A 325 -6.55 -5.73 -30.19
CA GLN A 325 -6.69 -6.12 -31.60
C GLN A 325 -7.54 -7.39 -31.78
N THR A 326 -7.43 -8.35 -30.88
CA THR A 326 -8.19 -9.61 -30.92
C THR A 326 -9.66 -9.38 -30.55
N ALA A 327 -9.94 -8.58 -29.52
CA ALA A 327 -11.30 -8.16 -29.16
C ALA A 327 -11.99 -7.45 -30.34
N LEU A 328 -11.32 -6.46 -30.96
CA LEU A 328 -11.85 -5.76 -32.12
C LEU A 328 -12.04 -6.70 -33.32
N ARG A 329 -11.10 -7.62 -33.62
CA ARG A 329 -11.25 -8.60 -34.71
C ARG A 329 -12.42 -9.56 -34.50
N ASN A 330 -12.72 -9.93 -33.26
CA ASN A 330 -13.84 -10.81 -32.93
C ASN A 330 -15.21 -10.09 -33.02
N VAL A 331 -15.25 -8.78 -32.78
CA VAL A 331 -16.46 -7.95 -32.95
C VAL A 331 -16.68 -7.57 -34.42
N PHE A 332 -15.62 -7.20 -35.14
CA PHE A 332 -15.68 -6.69 -36.51
C PHE A 332 -15.17 -7.73 -37.52
N THR A 333 -16.01 -8.72 -37.84
CA THR A 333 -15.64 -9.84 -38.74
C THR A 333 -15.45 -9.44 -40.20
N THR A 334 -16.03 -8.31 -40.62
CA THR A 334 -15.96 -7.79 -42.00
C THR A 334 -14.80 -6.81 -42.20
N ALA A 335 -14.46 -6.06 -41.16
CA ALA A 335 -13.38 -5.07 -41.18
C ALA A 335 -11.99 -5.73 -41.31
N LYS A 336 -11.02 -4.97 -41.84
CA LYS A 336 -9.61 -5.37 -41.90
C LYS A 336 -8.82 -4.60 -40.84
N LEU A 337 -8.21 -5.33 -39.91
CA LEU A 337 -7.47 -4.78 -38.77
C LEU A 337 -5.98 -5.14 -38.85
N TYR A 338 -5.14 -4.11 -38.75
CA TYR A 338 -3.68 -4.21 -38.76
C TYR A 338 -3.10 -3.45 -37.55
N GLY A 339 -2.58 -4.16 -36.56
CA GLY A 339 -1.80 -3.57 -35.48
C GLY A 339 -0.42 -3.12 -35.95
N VAL A 340 0.05 -1.99 -35.42
CA VAL A 340 1.38 -1.41 -35.63
C VAL A 340 2.04 -1.24 -34.25
N PRO A 341 2.65 -2.30 -33.69
CA PRO A 341 3.17 -2.27 -32.32
C PRO A 341 4.27 -1.24 -32.08
N SER A 342 5.00 -0.84 -33.12
CA SER A 342 6.04 0.20 -33.07
C SER A 342 5.51 1.62 -32.90
N GLN A 343 4.19 1.83 -33.02
CA GLN A 343 3.52 3.12 -32.82
C GLN A 343 2.35 3.03 -31.82
N SER A 344 2.22 1.91 -31.10
CA SER A 344 1.05 1.59 -30.26
C SER A 344 -0.29 1.85 -30.97
N ALA A 345 -0.39 1.55 -32.28
CA ALA A 345 -1.54 1.92 -33.10
C ALA A 345 -2.25 0.70 -33.71
N ILE A 346 -3.55 0.84 -33.99
CA ILE A 346 -4.36 -0.12 -34.74
C ILE A 346 -4.97 0.60 -35.94
N ILE A 347 -4.63 0.17 -37.15
CA ILE A 347 -5.23 0.65 -38.39
C ILE A 347 -6.42 -0.27 -38.71
N MET A 348 -7.62 0.31 -38.79
CA MET A 348 -8.84 -0.38 -39.19
C MET A 348 -9.35 0.17 -40.52
N ARG A 349 -9.76 -0.74 -41.42
CA ARG A 349 -10.59 -0.43 -42.58
C ARG A 349 -11.95 -1.12 -42.44
N GLY A 350 -13.03 -0.35 -42.53
CA GLY A 350 -14.40 -0.82 -42.39
C GLY A 350 -15.40 0.27 -42.78
N THR A 351 -16.68 0.05 -42.50
CA THR A 351 -17.73 1.06 -42.71
C THR A 351 -17.63 2.21 -41.69
N PRO A 352 -18.14 3.42 -41.99
CA PRO A 352 -18.08 4.55 -41.05
C PRO A 352 -18.72 4.25 -39.68
N ASP A 353 -19.81 3.47 -39.64
CA ASP A 353 -20.45 3.06 -38.38
C ASP A 353 -19.65 1.98 -37.63
N GLU A 354 -18.97 1.07 -38.33
CA GLU A 354 -17.99 0.16 -37.68
C GLU A 354 -16.82 0.94 -37.08
N LEU A 355 -16.27 1.94 -37.78
CA LEU A 355 -15.18 2.77 -37.26
C LEU A 355 -15.60 3.61 -36.04
N LEU A 356 -16.83 4.14 -36.02
CA LEU A 356 -17.37 4.86 -34.86
C LEU A 356 -17.58 3.92 -33.66
N LEU A 357 -18.04 2.69 -33.88
CA LEU A 357 -18.15 1.69 -32.82
C LEU A 357 -16.76 1.25 -32.33
N ALA A 358 -15.81 1.07 -33.23
CA ALA A 358 -14.42 0.75 -32.90
C ALA A 358 -13.75 1.88 -32.11
N GLN A 359 -14.01 3.15 -32.45
CA GLN A 359 -13.54 4.29 -31.67
C GLN A 359 -14.09 4.29 -30.23
N LYS A 360 -15.38 3.96 -30.04
CA LYS A 360 -15.93 3.77 -28.68
C LYS A 360 -15.21 2.60 -27.98
N LEU A 361 -15.13 1.43 -28.61
CA LEU A 361 -14.54 0.24 -27.99
C LEU A 361 -13.05 0.43 -27.66
N VAL A 362 -12.28 1.12 -28.51
CA VAL A 362 -10.91 1.53 -28.20
C VAL A 362 -10.88 2.49 -27.01
N ASN A 363 -11.73 3.51 -26.98
CA ASN A 363 -11.79 4.46 -25.85
C ASN A 363 -12.26 3.79 -24.54
N ASP A 364 -13.02 2.71 -24.63
CA ASP A 364 -13.48 1.90 -23.49
C ASP A 364 -12.40 0.91 -23.02
N LEU A 365 -11.52 0.42 -23.89
CA LEU A 365 -10.47 -0.58 -23.59
C LEU A 365 -9.07 0.01 -23.32
N ASP A 366 -8.70 1.13 -23.94
CA ASP A 366 -7.42 1.82 -23.72
C ASP A 366 -7.45 2.62 -22.42
N LYS A 367 -7.62 1.93 -21.28
CA LYS A 367 -7.61 2.52 -19.94
C LYS A 367 -6.23 2.41 -19.30
N ALA A 368 -5.86 3.43 -18.54
CA ALA A 368 -4.65 3.42 -17.71
C ALA A 368 -4.76 2.28 -16.67
N LYS A 369 -3.84 1.31 -16.75
CA LYS A 369 -3.78 0.18 -15.80
C LYS A 369 -3.76 0.70 -14.34
N PRO A 370 -4.49 0.06 -13.41
CA PRO A 370 -4.42 0.41 -12.01
C PRO A 370 -3.00 0.35 -11.44
N GLU A 371 -2.74 1.18 -10.43
CA GLU A 371 -1.46 1.20 -9.69
C GLU A 371 -1.72 1.08 -8.20
N VAL A 372 -1.04 0.14 -7.55
CA VAL A 372 -1.12 -0.09 -6.09
C VAL A 372 0.23 0.20 -5.46
N VAL A 373 0.22 1.00 -4.39
CA VAL A 373 1.32 1.05 -3.41
C VAL A 373 0.96 0.11 -2.28
N VAL A 374 1.89 -0.74 -1.89
CA VAL A 374 1.77 -1.58 -0.70
C VAL A 374 2.83 -1.16 0.30
N ASP A 375 2.36 -0.75 1.48
CA ASP A 375 3.19 -0.55 2.65
C ASP A 375 3.22 -1.86 3.45
N VAL A 376 4.41 -2.42 3.66
CA VAL A 376 4.64 -3.60 4.50
C VAL A 376 5.35 -3.13 5.75
N ALA A 377 4.93 -3.61 6.92
CA ALA A 377 5.63 -3.39 8.18
C ALA A 377 6.01 -4.74 8.80
N VAL A 378 7.33 -4.97 8.92
CA VAL A 378 7.89 -6.08 9.68
C VAL A 378 8.19 -5.56 11.09
N LEU A 379 7.55 -6.16 12.08
CA LEU A 379 7.72 -5.90 13.50
C LEU A 379 8.41 -7.10 14.12
N GLU A 380 9.59 -6.92 14.70
CA GLU A 380 10.28 -7.96 15.48
C GLU A 380 10.65 -7.40 16.86
N VAL A 381 10.35 -8.18 17.89
CA VAL A 381 10.68 -7.89 19.29
C VAL A 381 11.36 -9.14 19.84
N SER A 382 12.52 -8.96 20.48
CA SER A 382 13.24 -10.04 21.15
C SER A 382 13.62 -9.58 22.54
N ARG A 383 13.32 -10.40 23.55
CA ARG A 383 13.60 -10.14 24.96
C ARG A 383 14.33 -11.33 25.57
N ASP A 384 15.49 -11.07 26.17
CA ASP A 384 16.28 -12.06 26.92
C ASP A 384 16.43 -11.63 28.37
N LYS A 385 16.04 -12.52 29.29
CA LYS A 385 16.06 -12.32 30.75
C LYS A 385 16.79 -13.47 31.43
N LEU A 386 18.05 -13.24 31.77
CA LEU A 386 18.88 -14.18 32.54
C LEU A 386 19.00 -13.74 34.00
N ARG A 387 18.70 -14.64 34.95
CA ARG A 387 18.95 -14.45 36.38
C ARG A 387 19.65 -15.68 36.96
N ASN A 388 20.94 -15.54 37.25
CA ASN A 388 21.81 -16.60 37.79
C ASN A 388 22.29 -16.22 39.20
N ILE A 389 21.71 -16.85 40.22
CA ILE A 389 21.89 -16.52 41.64
C ILE A 389 22.24 -17.79 42.44
N GLY A 390 23.36 -17.76 43.16
CA GLY A 390 23.66 -18.73 44.22
C GLY A 390 25.15 -18.88 44.52
N ILE A 391 25.49 -19.92 45.29
CA ILE A 391 26.86 -20.20 45.73
C ILE A 391 27.31 -21.54 45.16
N GLN A 392 28.35 -21.49 44.33
CA GLN A 392 29.02 -22.66 43.79
C GLN A 392 30.15 -23.07 44.74
N LEU A 393 29.87 -24.09 45.55
CA LEU A 393 30.85 -24.72 46.43
C LEU A 393 31.85 -25.59 45.62
N PRO A 394 33.10 -25.77 46.11
CA PRO A 394 34.08 -26.62 45.46
C PRO A 394 33.61 -28.09 45.42
N GLN A 395 33.46 -28.64 44.22
CA GLN A 395 32.98 -30.02 44.03
C GLN A 395 34.10 -31.08 44.07
N THR A 396 35.36 -30.66 44.21
CA THR A 396 36.51 -31.54 44.39
C THR A 396 37.33 -31.07 45.59
N ALA A 397 37.82 -32.05 46.37
CA ALA A 397 38.88 -31.88 47.35
C ALA A 397 39.96 -32.92 47.02
N SER A 398 41.21 -32.47 46.84
CA SER A 398 42.32 -33.36 46.50
C SER A 398 43.20 -33.60 47.73
N VAL A 399 43.48 -34.87 48.03
CA VAL A 399 44.47 -35.25 49.03
C VAL A 399 45.77 -35.56 48.30
N SER A 400 46.83 -34.81 48.60
CA SER A 400 48.17 -35.01 48.05
C SER A 400 49.19 -35.26 49.15
N PHE A 401 50.20 -36.08 48.85
CA PHE A 401 51.32 -36.30 49.77
C PHE A 401 52.26 -35.08 49.78
N GLN A 402 52.42 -34.48 50.96
CA GLN A 402 53.37 -33.41 51.24
C GLN A 402 54.49 -33.95 52.13
N GLN A 403 55.66 -33.31 52.12
CA GLN A 403 56.76 -33.70 53.01
C GLN A 403 56.50 -33.16 54.43
N ALA A 404 56.74 -33.99 55.45
CA ALA A 404 56.34 -33.75 56.85
C ALA A 404 56.89 -32.48 57.54
N ASN A 405 57.82 -31.76 56.89
CA ASN A 405 58.41 -30.50 57.37
C ASN A 405 58.25 -29.32 56.38
N ALA A 406 57.49 -29.48 55.30
CA ALA A 406 57.25 -28.42 54.32
C ALA A 406 56.17 -27.44 54.80
N ASN A 407 56.44 -26.65 55.85
CA ASN A 407 55.59 -25.52 56.26
C ASN A 407 55.80 -24.30 55.34
N SER A 408 55.65 -24.54 54.02
CA SER A 408 55.68 -23.51 52.99
C SER A 408 54.26 -23.20 52.57
N ILE A 409 53.73 -22.08 53.06
CA ILE A 409 52.51 -21.48 52.50
C ILE A 409 52.91 -20.82 51.17
N THR A 410 53.13 -21.65 50.16
CA THR A 410 53.55 -21.23 48.82
C THR A 410 52.35 -20.63 48.10
N ASN A 411 52.00 -19.40 48.45
CA ASN A 411 50.83 -18.71 47.94
C ASN A 411 50.96 -18.54 46.42
N GLY A 412 50.12 -19.23 45.65
CA GLY A 412 50.31 -19.52 44.22
C GLY A 412 50.08 -18.35 43.24
N THR A 413 50.60 -17.16 43.54
CA THR A 413 50.61 -16.04 42.58
C THR A 413 51.70 -16.25 41.52
N THR A 414 51.36 -16.97 40.44
CA THR A 414 52.20 -17.14 39.25
C THR A 414 52.27 -15.86 38.41
N THR A 415 52.88 -14.81 38.97
CA THR A 415 53.19 -13.57 38.24
C THR A 415 54.43 -13.81 37.39
N SER A 416 54.23 -14.19 36.12
CA SER A 416 55.32 -14.26 35.15
C SER A 416 55.70 -12.85 34.70
N THR A 417 56.88 -12.38 35.12
CA THR A 417 57.53 -11.18 34.57
C THR A 417 58.95 -11.51 34.16
N THR A 418 59.26 -11.26 32.88
CA THR A 418 60.53 -11.58 32.23
C THR A 418 61.69 -10.69 32.70
N THR A 419 62.94 -11.13 32.52
CA THR A 419 63.84 -10.64 31.44
C THR A 419 65.27 -11.20 31.60
N SER A 420 65.99 -11.34 30.47
CA SER A 420 67.45 -11.51 30.34
C SER A 420 68.14 -12.85 30.68
N THR A 421 68.38 -13.62 29.62
CA THR A 421 69.73 -14.06 29.18
C THR A 421 70.76 -14.49 30.24
N THR A 422 70.90 -15.81 30.47
CA THR A 422 72.20 -16.49 30.45
C THR A 422 72.02 -18.01 30.28
N THR A 423 73.02 -18.69 29.70
CA THR A 423 72.94 -20.12 29.39
C THR A 423 73.12 -20.97 30.64
N GLY A 424 72.04 -21.59 31.13
CA GLY A 424 72.10 -22.54 32.23
C GLY A 424 70.95 -23.54 32.19
N THR A 425 71.27 -24.82 31.97
CA THR A 425 70.30 -25.93 31.93
C THR A 425 69.81 -26.27 33.32
N SER A 426 69.03 -25.36 33.91
CA SER A 426 68.40 -25.55 35.21
C SER A 426 67.15 -26.40 35.07
N THR A 427 67.30 -27.72 35.26
CA THR A 427 66.17 -28.62 35.56
C THR A 427 65.66 -28.31 36.97
N GLY A 428 65.10 -27.10 37.14
CA GLY A 428 64.66 -26.51 38.41
C GLY A 428 63.40 -27.16 39.00
N ASN A 429 63.01 -28.32 38.48
CA ASN A 429 61.97 -29.17 39.04
C ASN A 429 62.50 -29.88 40.30
N THR A 430 62.75 -29.09 41.35
CA THR A 430 62.74 -29.54 42.74
C THR A 430 61.31 -29.87 43.14
N GLY A 431 60.70 -30.83 42.42
CA GLY A 431 59.42 -31.39 42.80
C GLY A 431 59.55 -32.04 44.18
N ASN A 432 58.53 -31.87 45.02
CA ASN A 432 58.43 -32.49 46.34
C ASN A 432 58.22 -34.00 46.20
N SER A 433 59.25 -34.70 45.70
CA SER A 433 59.21 -36.13 45.38
C SER A 433 59.19 -36.96 46.65
N LEU A 434 58.17 -37.81 46.79
CA LEU A 434 58.00 -38.68 47.93
C LEU A 434 58.97 -39.87 47.82
N THR A 435 60.07 -39.83 48.57
CA THR A 435 61.08 -40.91 48.60
C THR A 435 60.52 -42.16 49.30
N LEU A 436 60.96 -43.36 48.91
CA LEU A 436 60.40 -44.61 49.45
C LEU A 436 60.51 -44.72 50.98
N ASN A 437 61.58 -44.18 51.58
CA ASN A 437 61.76 -44.16 53.04
C ASN A 437 60.71 -43.29 53.76
N ASN A 438 60.14 -42.30 53.08
CA ASN A 438 59.10 -41.43 53.64
C ASN A 438 57.72 -42.10 53.62
N LEU A 439 57.47 -43.11 52.77
CA LEU A 439 56.23 -43.90 52.83
C LEU A 439 56.15 -44.77 54.10
N ALA A 440 57.29 -45.19 54.66
CA ALA A 440 57.34 -45.96 55.90
C ALA A 440 57.08 -45.13 57.18
N HIS A 441 57.10 -43.80 57.06
CA HIS A 441 57.03 -42.86 58.19
C HIS A 441 55.99 -41.75 57.98
N LEU A 442 54.90 -42.05 57.26
CA LEU A 442 53.81 -41.11 57.02
C LEU A 442 53.10 -40.77 58.34
N ASN A 443 53.02 -39.47 58.65
CA ASN A 443 52.26 -38.93 59.77
C ASN A 443 51.11 -38.01 59.27
N SER A 444 50.38 -37.38 60.18
CA SER A 444 49.27 -36.48 59.81
C SER A 444 49.70 -35.20 59.08
N THR A 445 50.96 -34.76 59.16
CA THR A 445 51.48 -33.59 58.40
C THR A 445 51.96 -33.96 56.99
N ASN A 446 51.97 -35.25 56.62
CA ASN A 446 52.24 -35.71 55.27
C ASN A 446 51.03 -35.60 54.30
N PHE A 447 49.84 -35.27 54.77
CA PHE A 447 48.63 -35.21 53.95
C PHE A 447 48.14 -33.77 53.81
N ALA A 448 48.30 -33.20 52.62
CA ALA A 448 47.73 -31.90 52.28
C ALA A 448 46.35 -32.12 51.65
N VAL A 449 45.30 -31.56 52.27
CA VAL A 449 43.94 -31.56 51.73
C VAL A 449 43.68 -30.19 51.11
N THR A 450 43.77 -30.11 49.78
CA THR A 450 43.45 -28.89 49.03
C THR A 450 41.95 -28.86 48.75
N ILE A 451 41.27 -27.88 49.35
CA ILE A 451 39.86 -27.56 49.08
C ILE A 451 39.83 -26.40 48.09
N GLY A 452 39.02 -26.51 47.03
CA GLY A 452 38.85 -25.43 46.06
C GLY A 452 38.19 -24.18 46.68
N GLN A 453 38.27 -23.04 45.99
CA GLN A 453 37.55 -21.83 46.44
C GLN A 453 36.08 -21.90 46.05
N ALA A 454 35.19 -21.44 46.94
CA ALA A 454 33.79 -21.24 46.63
C ALA A 454 33.57 -19.88 45.92
N THR A 455 32.62 -19.83 44.99
CA THR A 455 32.24 -18.59 44.28
C THR A 455 30.76 -18.27 44.49
N ALA A 456 30.42 -16.98 44.55
CA ALA A 456 29.05 -16.50 44.63
C ALA A 456 28.69 -15.78 43.33
N ASN A 457 27.71 -16.32 42.60
CA ASN A 457 27.22 -15.76 41.35
C ASN A 457 25.94 -14.97 41.64
N LEU A 458 25.91 -13.69 41.25
CA LEU A 458 24.80 -12.76 41.48
C LEU A 458 24.55 -11.94 40.21
N LEU A 459 24.21 -12.63 39.12
CA LEU A 459 23.98 -12.04 37.80
C LEU A 459 22.47 -11.87 37.54
N MET A 460 22.10 -10.69 37.04
CA MET A 460 20.80 -10.46 36.41
C MET A 460 20.99 -9.59 35.17
N THR A 461 20.41 -10.02 34.05
CA THR A 461 20.41 -9.38 32.74
C THR A 461 18.96 -9.26 32.25
N ASP A 462 18.63 -8.13 31.62
CA ASP A 462 17.33 -7.86 31.00
C ASP A 462 17.63 -7.09 29.70
N THR A 463 17.44 -7.74 28.56
CA THR A 463 17.81 -7.24 27.23
C THR A 463 16.55 -7.14 26.37
N ASP A 464 16.08 -5.92 26.11
CA ASP A 464 14.93 -5.65 25.23
C ASP A 464 15.38 -5.10 23.88
N THR A 465 15.09 -5.81 22.79
CA THR A 465 15.42 -5.45 21.40
C THR A 465 14.14 -5.29 20.58
N LYS A 466 14.06 -4.25 19.76
CA LYS A 466 12.94 -4.03 18.83
C LYS A 466 13.41 -3.54 17.46
N ILE A 467 12.93 -4.20 16.42
CA ILE A 467 13.18 -3.87 15.01
C ILE A 467 11.83 -3.51 14.36
N LEU A 468 11.83 -2.43 13.59
CA LEU A 468 10.70 -2.00 12.75
C LEU A 468 11.25 -1.68 11.37
N GLN A 469 10.76 -2.39 10.35
CA GLN A 469 11.11 -2.17 8.95
C GLN A 469 9.83 -1.90 8.17
N ASN A 470 9.72 -0.70 7.59
CA ASN A 470 8.55 -0.27 6.81
C ASN A 470 8.89 -0.07 5.32
N PRO A 471 9.27 -1.12 4.56
CA PRO A 471 9.42 -1.03 3.12
C PRO A 471 8.08 -0.77 2.42
N ARG A 472 8.13 0.07 1.38
CA ARG A 472 7.00 0.41 0.52
C ARG A 472 7.35 0.15 -0.93
N ILE A 473 6.40 -0.42 -1.67
CA ILE A 473 6.60 -0.85 -3.06
C ILE A 473 5.38 -0.47 -3.89
N ARG A 474 5.60 0.06 -5.11
CA ARG A 474 4.52 0.30 -6.08
C ARG A 474 4.60 -0.75 -7.18
N ALA A 475 3.45 -1.27 -7.58
CA ALA A 475 3.30 -2.15 -8.73
C ALA A 475 2.06 -1.77 -9.56
N SER A 476 2.17 -1.85 -10.88
CA SER A 476 1.02 -1.79 -11.79
C SER A 476 0.24 -3.11 -11.78
N ASP A 477 -1.04 -3.05 -12.13
CA ASP A 477 -1.90 -4.21 -12.18
C ASP A 477 -1.33 -5.37 -13.01
N GLY A 478 -1.39 -6.57 -12.46
CA GLY A 478 -0.90 -7.79 -13.10
C GLY A 478 0.63 -7.91 -13.26
N GLN A 479 1.41 -6.89 -12.92
CA GLN A 479 2.88 -6.92 -13.05
C GLN A 479 3.55 -7.40 -11.76
N GLN A 480 4.67 -8.12 -11.90
CA GLN A 480 5.49 -8.49 -10.74
C GLN A 480 6.50 -7.37 -10.45
N ALA A 481 6.55 -6.93 -9.19
CA ALA A 481 7.54 -6.00 -8.68
C ALA A 481 8.33 -6.66 -7.54
N THR A 482 9.63 -6.38 -7.46
CA THR A 482 10.55 -7.00 -6.51
C THR A 482 11.39 -5.94 -5.81
N LEU A 483 11.49 -5.99 -4.49
CA LEU A 483 12.23 -5.03 -3.66
C LEU A 483 13.21 -5.77 -2.73
N LYS A 484 14.51 -5.57 -2.96
CA LYS A 484 15.59 -6.08 -2.11
C LYS A 484 16.26 -4.94 -1.34
N ILE A 485 16.26 -5.02 -0.02
CA ILE A 485 16.90 -4.07 0.89
C ILE A 485 17.80 -4.88 1.83
N GLY A 486 19.12 -4.80 1.68
CA GLY A 486 20.00 -5.67 2.42
C GLY A 486 21.47 -5.66 1.97
N GLU A 487 22.22 -6.61 2.51
CA GLU A 487 23.64 -6.83 2.26
C GLU A 487 23.89 -8.24 1.69
N LYS A 488 25.11 -8.50 1.20
CA LYS A 488 25.53 -9.79 0.65
C LYS A 488 26.67 -10.36 1.48
N LEU A 489 26.39 -11.35 2.33
CA LEU A 489 27.40 -11.99 3.17
C LEU A 489 28.15 -13.09 2.39
N PRO A 490 29.49 -13.05 2.29
CA PRO A 490 30.28 -14.14 1.74
C PRO A 490 30.42 -15.28 2.75
N VAL A 491 29.93 -16.47 2.40
CA VAL A 491 30.12 -17.72 3.13
C VAL A 491 31.12 -18.59 2.38
N ALA A 492 32.08 -19.19 3.08
CA ALA A 492 33.03 -20.11 2.46
C ALA A 492 32.36 -21.46 2.19
N THR A 493 32.26 -21.89 0.93
CA THR A 493 31.60 -23.16 0.56
C THR A 493 32.56 -24.35 0.45
N GLY A 494 33.85 -24.13 0.73
CA GLY A 494 34.87 -25.15 0.72
C GLY A 494 36.26 -24.57 0.48
N SER A 495 37.27 -25.38 0.78
CA SER A 495 38.66 -25.03 0.53
C SER A 495 39.45 -26.22 0.03
N TYR A 496 40.05 -26.10 -1.15
CA TYR A 496 40.82 -27.20 -1.75
C TYR A 496 42.31 -27.04 -1.44
N GLN A 497 42.83 -27.95 -0.62
CA GLN A 497 44.27 -28.12 -0.43
C GLN A 497 44.81 -29.05 -1.52
N THR A 498 45.63 -28.51 -2.42
CA THR A 498 46.27 -29.29 -3.49
C THR A 498 47.28 -30.26 -2.92
N GLY A 499 46.92 -31.54 -2.84
CA GLY A 499 47.77 -32.60 -2.30
C GLY A 499 49.05 -32.83 -3.11
N ALA A 500 50.12 -32.12 -2.76
CA ALA A 500 51.46 -32.32 -3.26
C ALA A 500 52.39 -32.67 -2.09
N ALA A 501 52.98 -33.86 -2.12
CA ALA A 501 53.97 -34.26 -1.13
C ALA A 501 55.29 -33.48 -1.32
N THR A 502 56.05 -33.34 -0.23
CA THR A 502 57.48 -32.92 -0.22
C THR A 502 57.81 -31.52 -0.77
N ALA A 503 57.24 -30.46 -0.20
CA ALA A 503 57.83 -29.11 -0.24
C ALA A 503 57.58 -28.32 1.06
N ILE A 504 58.57 -27.60 1.58
CA ILE A 504 58.52 -26.89 2.87
C ILE A 504 58.08 -25.43 2.68
N VAL A 505 57.01 -25.20 1.93
CA VAL A 505 56.43 -23.88 1.69
C VAL A 505 54.94 -23.90 2.01
N SER A 506 54.48 -22.88 2.75
CA SER A 506 53.09 -22.78 3.22
C SER A 506 52.13 -22.84 2.04
N SER A 507 51.33 -23.90 1.95
CA SER A 507 50.38 -24.06 0.84
C SER A 507 49.19 -23.11 1.01
N LEU A 508 49.01 -22.21 0.05
CA LEU A 508 47.92 -21.25 0.04
C LEU A 508 46.59 -21.98 -0.21
N VAL A 509 45.83 -22.15 0.88
CA VAL A 509 44.49 -22.75 0.85
C VAL A 509 43.55 -21.85 0.04
N ASN A 510 43.11 -22.33 -1.13
CA ASN A 510 42.18 -21.61 -1.99
C ASN A 510 40.73 -21.85 -1.50
N THR A 511 40.07 -20.78 -1.04
CA THR A 511 38.71 -20.79 -0.48
C THR A 511 37.70 -20.25 -1.49
N GLN A 512 36.64 -21.00 -1.75
CA GLN A 512 35.52 -20.54 -2.58
C GLN A 512 34.48 -19.83 -1.72
N PHE A 513 34.02 -18.65 -2.14
CA PHE A 513 32.98 -17.88 -1.45
C PHE A 513 31.67 -17.85 -2.26
N GLN A 514 30.57 -18.20 -1.61
CA GLN A 514 29.21 -17.99 -2.09
C GLN A 514 28.61 -16.80 -1.33
N TYR A 515 27.98 -15.87 -2.05
CA TYR A 515 27.28 -14.75 -1.44
C TYR A 515 25.82 -15.12 -1.15
N LEU A 516 25.34 -14.83 0.07
CA LEU A 516 23.95 -14.95 0.47
C LEU A 516 23.34 -13.56 0.69
N ASP A 517 22.11 -13.35 0.24
CA ASP A 517 21.36 -12.11 0.46
C ASP A 517 20.78 -12.11 1.89
N VAL A 518 21.12 -11.09 2.69
CA VAL A 518 20.51 -10.84 4.01
C VAL A 518 19.86 -9.47 4.06
N GLY A 519 18.73 -9.33 4.72
CA GLY A 519 17.86 -8.15 4.72
C GLY A 519 16.42 -8.54 4.39
N VAL A 520 15.67 -7.62 3.77
CA VAL A 520 14.28 -7.84 3.35
C VAL A 520 14.21 -8.00 1.84
N ASN A 521 13.63 -9.10 1.36
CA ASN A 521 13.19 -9.30 -0.01
C ASN A 521 11.65 -9.35 -0.05
N ILE A 522 11.04 -8.57 -0.93
CA ILE A 522 9.59 -8.55 -1.15
C ILE A 522 9.33 -8.73 -2.64
N ASP A 523 8.75 -9.87 -3.01
CA ASP A 523 8.27 -10.15 -4.35
C ASP A 523 6.74 -10.06 -4.35
N MET A 524 6.16 -9.12 -5.10
CA MET A 524 4.70 -8.92 -5.15
C MET A 524 4.15 -8.91 -6.58
N LYS A 525 2.89 -9.29 -6.74
CA LYS A 525 2.08 -9.06 -7.93
C LYS A 525 0.64 -8.71 -7.52
N PRO A 526 0.17 -7.47 -7.76
CA PRO A 526 -1.20 -7.08 -7.45
C PRO A 526 -2.18 -7.49 -8.56
N THR A 527 -3.45 -7.49 -8.21
CA THR A 527 -4.59 -7.62 -9.13
C THR A 527 -5.74 -6.82 -8.51
N VAL A 528 -6.11 -5.70 -9.13
CA VAL A 528 -7.12 -4.76 -8.62
C VAL A 528 -8.50 -5.14 -9.17
N HIS A 529 -9.50 -5.13 -8.29
CA HIS A 529 -10.89 -5.42 -8.63
C HIS A 529 -11.73 -4.14 -8.72
N TYR A 530 -12.81 -4.15 -9.51
CA TYR A 530 -13.70 -2.99 -9.71
C TYR A 530 -14.43 -2.51 -8.45
N ASP A 531 -14.46 -3.31 -7.39
CA ASP A 531 -15.00 -2.97 -6.06
C ASP A 531 -13.97 -2.33 -5.11
N ARG A 532 -12.75 -2.04 -5.61
CA ARG A 532 -11.58 -1.53 -4.88
C ARG A 532 -10.95 -2.49 -3.87
N ASP A 533 -11.28 -3.78 -3.96
CA ASP A 533 -10.43 -4.79 -3.35
C ASP A 533 -9.15 -4.98 -4.19
N VAL A 534 -8.04 -5.28 -3.54
CA VAL A 534 -6.77 -5.68 -4.17
C VAL A 534 -6.48 -7.11 -3.77
N THR A 535 -6.33 -8.00 -4.75
CA THR A 535 -5.68 -9.30 -4.55
C THR A 535 -4.17 -9.13 -4.70
N LEU A 536 -3.42 -9.55 -3.69
CA LEU A 536 -1.96 -9.55 -3.70
C LEU A 536 -1.47 -11.01 -3.70
N LYS A 537 -0.69 -11.38 -4.71
CA LYS A 537 0.26 -12.50 -4.59
C LYS A 537 1.55 -11.93 -4.04
N LEU A 538 2.04 -12.48 -2.93
CA LEU A 538 3.13 -11.88 -2.18
C LEU A 538 4.02 -12.95 -1.57
N LYS A 539 5.33 -12.76 -1.70
CA LYS A 539 6.36 -13.42 -0.91
C LYS A 539 7.17 -12.34 -0.18
N ILE A 540 7.12 -12.35 1.16
CA ILE A 540 8.04 -11.59 2.01
C ILE A 540 9.08 -12.58 2.55
N GLU A 541 10.34 -12.18 2.52
CA GLU A 541 11.46 -12.95 3.05
C GLU A 541 12.38 -12.00 3.84
N VAL A 542 12.53 -12.26 5.13
CA VAL A 542 13.35 -11.48 6.06
C VAL A 542 14.48 -12.37 6.57
N SER A 543 15.71 -12.02 6.22
CA SER A 543 16.93 -12.74 6.56
C SER A 543 17.86 -11.86 7.40
N ALA A 544 18.38 -12.36 8.50
CA ALA A 544 19.29 -11.62 9.39
C ALA A 544 20.45 -12.52 9.84
N GLN A 545 21.60 -11.92 10.17
CA GLN A 545 22.71 -12.66 10.79
C GLN A 545 22.49 -12.74 12.30
N ASN A 546 22.38 -13.97 12.83
CA ASN A 546 22.25 -14.26 14.25
C ASN A 546 23.56 -14.86 14.81
N GLY A 547 24.61 -14.03 14.84
CA GLY A 547 25.93 -14.42 15.33
C GLY A 547 26.74 -15.29 14.35
N ASN A 548 27.60 -16.14 14.89
CA ASN A 548 28.53 -16.99 14.15
C ASN A 548 28.72 -18.36 14.83
N SER A 549 29.01 -19.38 14.03
CA SER A 549 29.42 -20.71 14.49
C SER A 549 30.84 -21.04 14.02
N ASN A 550 31.61 -21.77 14.84
CA ASN A 550 32.95 -22.21 14.45
C ASN A 550 32.91 -23.65 13.91
N LEU A 551 33.05 -23.80 12.60
CA LEU A 551 33.14 -25.09 11.92
C LEU A 551 34.61 -25.37 11.57
N GLY A 552 35.24 -26.25 12.34
CA GLY A 552 36.61 -26.71 12.05
C GLY A 552 37.70 -25.62 12.10
N GLY A 553 37.48 -24.54 12.84
CA GLY A 553 38.38 -23.37 12.91
C GLY A 553 37.93 -22.19 12.04
N ILE A 554 37.03 -22.39 11.07
CA ILE A 554 36.44 -21.32 10.25
C ILE A 554 35.20 -20.77 10.98
N ASN A 555 35.02 -19.45 10.98
CA ASN A 555 33.94 -18.76 11.69
C ASN A 555 32.85 -18.30 10.70
N GLU A 556 31.78 -19.07 10.57
CA GLU A 556 30.71 -18.87 9.58
C GLU A 556 29.52 -18.11 10.20
N PRO A 557 28.80 -17.25 9.47
CA PRO A 557 27.62 -16.55 9.97
C PRO A 557 26.41 -17.48 10.04
N ILE A 558 25.68 -17.46 11.15
CA ILE A 558 24.37 -18.13 11.25
C ILE A 558 23.33 -17.18 10.67
N ILE A 559 22.55 -17.62 9.68
CA ILE A 559 21.50 -16.80 9.07
C ILE A 559 20.13 -17.29 9.54
N THR A 560 19.38 -16.43 10.23
CA THR A 560 17.95 -16.64 10.51
C THR A 560 17.14 -16.12 9.34
N GLN A 561 16.26 -16.96 8.77
CA GLN A 561 15.40 -16.64 7.63
C GLN A 561 13.93 -16.84 8.04
N ARG A 562 13.07 -15.87 7.71
CA ARG A 562 11.64 -15.89 8.01
C ARG A 562 10.86 -15.52 6.76
N THR A 563 10.07 -16.44 6.23
CA THR A 563 9.44 -16.33 4.90
C THR A 563 7.94 -16.52 4.99
N VAL A 564 7.18 -15.65 4.34
CA VAL A 564 5.72 -15.71 4.22
C VAL A 564 5.36 -15.60 2.74
N GLU A 565 4.77 -16.65 2.18
CA GLU A 565 4.24 -16.67 0.81
C GLU A 565 2.73 -16.93 0.84
N GLN A 566 1.94 -15.98 0.34
CA GLN A 566 0.47 -16.02 0.38
C GLN A 566 -0.16 -15.36 -0.85
N THR A 567 -1.42 -15.72 -1.11
CA THR A 567 -2.33 -14.95 -1.98
C THR A 567 -3.51 -14.49 -1.13
N ILE A 568 -3.66 -13.18 -0.95
CA ILE A 568 -4.67 -12.56 -0.08
C ILE A 568 -5.49 -11.53 -0.87
N ARG A 569 -6.75 -11.30 -0.49
CA ARG A 569 -7.60 -10.21 -1.02
C ARG A 569 -7.95 -9.28 0.13
N LEU A 570 -7.71 -7.99 -0.06
CA LEU A 570 -7.75 -6.94 0.95
C LEU A 570 -8.49 -5.72 0.41
N LYS A 571 -9.04 -4.88 1.29
CA LYS A 571 -9.62 -3.59 0.88
C LYS A 571 -8.57 -2.50 0.84
N GLU A 572 -8.77 -1.52 -0.04
CA GLU A 572 -8.01 -0.27 -0.02
C GLU A 572 -7.98 0.36 1.40
N GLY A 573 -6.77 0.60 1.91
CA GLY A 573 -6.52 1.20 3.22
C GLY A 573 -6.72 0.26 4.42
N GLU A 574 -7.12 -1.00 4.23
CA GLU A 574 -7.30 -1.95 5.33
C GLU A 574 -5.95 -2.57 5.74
N ALA A 575 -5.58 -2.38 7.00
CA ALA A 575 -4.38 -2.98 7.57
C ALA A 575 -4.65 -4.42 8.01
N ASN A 576 -3.94 -5.39 7.41
CA ASN A 576 -4.13 -6.81 7.68
C ASN A 576 -2.82 -7.49 8.11
N ILE A 577 -2.93 -8.46 9.02
CA ILE A 577 -1.81 -9.24 9.55
C ILE A 577 -1.70 -10.53 8.75
N LEU A 578 -0.63 -10.66 7.98
CA LEU A 578 -0.36 -11.84 7.13
C LEU A 578 0.01 -13.06 7.97
N GLY A 579 0.62 -12.82 9.11
CA GLY A 579 1.01 -13.84 10.08
C GLY A 579 1.96 -13.27 11.12
N GLY A 580 2.24 -14.09 12.12
CA GLY A 580 3.24 -13.82 13.14
C GLY A 580 3.65 -15.11 13.84
N ILE A 581 4.77 -15.05 14.57
CA ILE A 581 5.28 -16.14 15.39
C ILE A 581 5.62 -15.53 16.75
N LEU A 582 5.13 -16.14 17.82
CA LEU A 582 5.52 -15.85 19.20
C LEU A 582 6.14 -17.11 19.79
N GLN A 583 7.38 -17.00 20.24
CA GLN A 583 8.14 -18.06 20.90
C GLN A 583 8.49 -17.60 22.32
N HIS A 584 8.01 -18.38 23.31
CA HIS A 584 8.34 -18.18 24.71
C HIS A 584 9.12 -19.41 25.21
N GLN A 585 10.37 -19.22 25.61
CA GLN A 585 11.24 -20.28 26.11
C GLN A 585 11.74 -19.93 27.52
N ALA A 586 11.26 -20.67 28.53
CA ALA A 586 11.67 -20.52 29.91
C ALA A 586 12.52 -21.71 30.39
N THR A 587 13.81 -21.50 30.58
CA THR A 587 14.75 -22.46 31.16
C THR A 587 14.89 -22.19 32.67
N ASN A 588 14.98 -23.25 33.48
CA ASN A 588 15.20 -23.16 34.92
C ASN A 588 16.16 -24.26 35.37
N THR A 589 17.45 -23.94 35.40
CA THR A 589 18.54 -24.84 35.78
C THR A 589 18.85 -24.66 37.26
N ILE A 590 18.77 -25.74 38.03
CA ILE A 590 19.17 -25.81 39.44
C ILE A 590 20.37 -26.75 39.53
N SER A 591 21.50 -26.24 39.98
CA SER A 591 22.71 -27.02 40.26
C SER A 591 23.15 -26.80 41.72
N GLY A 592 23.82 -27.76 42.35
CA GLY A 592 24.16 -27.62 43.76
C GLY A 592 24.71 -28.90 44.39
N THR A 593 24.82 -28.87 45.73
CA THR A 593 25.17 -30.05 46.52
C THR A 593 23.92 -30.90 46.78
N PRO A 594 23.93 -32.22 46.49
CA PRO A 594 22.78 -33.09 46.70
C PRO A 594 22.25 -33.05 48.14
N GLY A 595 20.93 -33.09 48.32
CA GLY A 595 20.26 -32.99 49.62
C GLY A 595 20.27 -31.59 50.25
N LEU A 596 21.45 -30.99 50.46
CA LEU A 596 21.54 -29.64 51.07
C LEU A 596 21.00 -28.53 50.15
N GLY A 597 21.20 -28.68 48.83
CA GLY A 597 20.67 -27.77 47.82
C GLY A 597 19.15 -27.83 47.61
N GLU A 598 18.47 -28.84 48.15
CA GLU A 598 17.01 -29.04 47.99
C GLU A 598 16.22 -28.42 49.16
N LEU A 599 16.85 -28.22 50.32
CA LEU A 599 16.18 -27.70 51.52
C LEU A 599 15.76 -26.23 51.35
N PRO A 600 14.52 -25.85 51.69
CA PRO A 600 13.91 -24.58 51.27
C PRO A 600 14.61 -23.31 51.78
N ILE A 601 15.39 -23.41 52.87
CA ILE A 601 16.19 -22.31 53.43
C ILE A 601 17.67 -22.44 53.04
N LEU A 602 18.24 -23.64 53.07
CA LEU A 602 19.68 -23.85 52.81
C LEU A 602 20.03 -23.82 51.32
N LYS A 603 19.09 -24.05 50.41
CA LYS A 603 19.31 -23.99 48.95
C LYS A 603 20.03 -22.71 48.48
N TYR A 604 19.77 -21.57 49.11
CA TYR A 604 20.40 -20.28 48.75
C TYR A 604 21.92 -20.22 49.07
N LEU A 605 22.44 -21.15 49.88
CA LEU A 605 23.85 -21.27 50.24
C LEU A 605 24.53 -22.52 49.66
N PHE A 606 23.74 -23.48 49.16
CA PHE A 606 24.18 -24.81 48.76
C PHE A 606 23.80 -25.19 47.31
N SER A 607 23.19 -24.25 46.58
CA SER A 607 22.75 -24.37 45.19
C SER A 607 22.81 -23.03 44.45
N THR A 608 22.89 -23.12 43.12
CA THR A 608 22.77 -22.03 42.15
C THR A 608 21.52 -22.23 41.30
N ASN A 609 20.68 -21.20 41.21
CA ASN A 609 19.51 -21.15 40.34
C ASN A 609 19.79 -20.21 39.17
N GLN A 610 19.84 -20.77 37.96
CA GLN A 610 19.81 -20.03 36.70
C GLN A 610 18.41 -20.15 36.11
N HIS A 611 17.69 -19.03 36.09
CA HIS A 611 16.42 -18.90 35.39
C HIS A 611 16.59 -17.95 34.22
N GLU A 612 16.14 -18.38 33.05
CA GLU A 612 16.43 -17.74 31.76
C GLU A 612 15.14 -17.77 30.94
N VAL A 613 14.72 -16.61 30.43
CA VAL A 613 13.47 -16.46 29.69
C VAL A 613 13.74 -15.68 28.41
N VAL A 614 13.47 -16.32 27.27
CA VAL A 614 13.58 -15.73 25.93
C VAL A 614 12.17 -15.59 25.35
N ASP A 615 11.78 -14.35 25.04
CA ASP A 615 10.51 -13.96 24.42
C ASP A 615 10.81 -13.36 23.04
N ASP A 616 10.56 -14.12 21.96
CA ASP A 616 10.70 -13.65 20.57
C ASP A 616 9.32 -13.53 19.91
N GLU A 617 8.97 -12.34 19.41
CA GLU A 617 7.73 -12.09 18.67
C GLU A 617 8.05 -11.41 17.32
N ILE A 618 7.51 -11.96 16.22
CA ILE A 618 7.52 -11.32 14.90
C ILE A 618 6.10 -11.24 14.33
N VAL A 619 5.75 -10.10 13.73
CA VAL A 619 4.47 -9.85 13.06
C VAL A 619 4.69 -9.19 11.70
N PHE A 620 4.00 -9.70 10.68
CA PHE A 620 3.96 -9.13 9.33
C PHE A 620 2.62 -8.42 9.11
N LEU A 621 2.65 -7.09 9.04
CA LEU A 621 1.50 -6.24 8.73
C LEU A 621 1.61 -5.72 7.29
N LEU A 622 0.48 -5.59 6.60
CA LEU A 622 0.41 -5.05 5.24
C LEU A 622 -0.78 -4.11 5.09
N ILE A 623 -0.60 -3.02 4.34
CA ILE A 623 -1.65 -2.05 4.00
C ILE A 623 -1.56 -1.74 2.48
N PRO A 624 -2.61 -1.99 1.68
CA PRO A 624 -2.63 -1.66 0.25
C PRO A 624 -3.34 -0.31 0.01
N HIS A 625 -2.76 0.52 -0.84
CA HIS A 625 -3.29 1.83 -1.23
C HIS A 625 -3.36 1.94 -2.76
N ILE A 626 -4.54 2.25 -3.31
CA ILE A 626 -4.72 2.35 -4.77
C ILE A 626 -4.40 3.77 -5.20
N VAL A 627 -3.30 3.96 -5.93
CA VAL A 627 -2.90 5.28 -6.45
C VAL A 627 -3.70 5.64 -7.70
N ARG A 628 -4.03 4.63 -8.51
CA ARG A 628 -4.90 4.78 -9.69
C ARG A 628 -5.84 3.59 -9.74
N ALA A 629 -7.14 3.86 -9.71
CA ALA A 629 -8.20 2.87 -9.93
C ALA A 629 -8.76 3.03 -11.35
N GLU A 630 -9.15 1.91 -11.97
CA GLU A 630 -9.99 1.95 -13.16
C GLU A 630 -11.43 2.28 -12.73
N MET A 631 -12.06 3.27 -13.37
CA MET A 631 -13.44 3.67 -13.07
C MET A 631 -14.33 3.41 -14.29
N LEU A 632 -15.40 2.64 -14.06
CA LEU A 632 -16.42 2.37 -15.06
C LEU A 632 -17.45 3.50 -15.06
N ASP A 633 -17.48 4.29 -16.13
CA ASP A 633 -18.53 5.29 -16.37
C ASP A 633 -19.85 4.57 -16.75
N PRO A 634 -21.02 5.05 -16.28
CA PRO A 634 -22.32 4.59 -16.78
C PRO A 634 -22.45 4.54 -18.31
N MET A 635 -21.68 5.35 -19.05
CA MET A 635 -21.61 5.36 -20.51
C MET A 635 -20.76 4.22 -21.10
N ASN A 636 -19.79 3.65 -20.36
CA ASN A 636 -19.14 2.39 -20.74
C ASN A 636 -20.14 1.23 -20.54
N LEU A 637 -20.84 1.20 -19.41
CA LEU A 637 -21.84 0.19 -19.05
C LEU A 637 -23.10 0.20 -19.93
N ARG A 638 -23.36 1.29 -20.68
CA ARG A 638 -24.52 1.40 -21.57
C ARG A 638 -24.34 0.57 -22.84
N GLN A 639 -25.19 -0.45 -23.00
CA GLN A 639 -25.35 -1.21 -24.24
C GLN A 639 -25.52 -0.28 -25.46
N VAL A 640 -24.89 -0.67 -26.57
CA VAL A 640 -25.05 -0.02 -27.87
C VAL A 640 -25.90 -0.92 -28.76
N ASP A 641 -26.92 -0.36 -29.43
CA ASP A 641 -27.61 -1.03 -30.52
C ASP A 641 -26.74 -0.95 -31.78
N THR A 642 -26.31 -2.12 -32.25
CA THR A 642 -25.41 -2.30 -33.39
C THR A 642 -26.10 -2.94 -34.59
N GLY A 643 -27.43 -3.15 -34.58
CA GLY A 643 -28.13 -3.79 -35.70
C GLY A 643 -27.97 -5.31 -35.74
N THR A 644 -27.36 -5.87 -36.79
CA THR A 644 -27.28 -7.33 -37.01
C THR A 644 -25.86 -7.80 -37.29
N THR A 645 -25.58 -9.09 -37.12
CA THR A 645 -24.28 -9.71 -37.45
C THR A 645 -23.87 -9.58 -38.92
N ASN A 646 -24.82 -9.27 -39.81
CA ASN A 646 -24.58 -9.08 -41.25
C ASN A 646 -24.43 -7.60 -41.65
N SER A 647 -24.76 -6.67 -40.75
CA SER A 647 -24.75 -5.22 -41.00
C SER A 647 -24.75 -4.44 -39.69
N ILE A 648 -23.60 -3.86 -39.35
CA ILE A 648 -23.47 -2.98 -38.18
C ILE A 648 -24.01 -1.60 -38.55
N GLU A 649 -25.09 -1.19 -37.88
CA GLU A 649 -25.76 0.10 -38.11
C GLU A 649 -26.03 0.77 -36.74
N LEU A 650 -25.46 1.95 -36.51
CA LEU A 650 -25.52 2.61 -35.21
C LEU A 650 -26.77 3.47 -35.07
N ARG A 651 -27.56 3.24 -34.01
CA ARG A 651 -28.73 4.07 -33.74
C ARG A 651 -28.35 5.47 -33.23
N ARG A 652 -28.46 6.47 -34.11
CA ARG A 652 -28.19 7.87 -33.82
C ARG A 652 -29.41 8.54 -33.18
N VAL A 653 -29.38 8.75 -31.86
CA VAL A 653 -30.42 9.50 -31.14
C VAL A 653 -30.03 10.98 -31.06
N ASN A 654 -30.84 11.85 -31.68
CA ASN A 654 -30.61 13.29 -31.64
C ASN A 654 -30.78 13.82 -30.20
N ALA A 655 -29.75 14.51 -29.68
CA ALA A 655 -29.71 14.99 -28.31
C ALA A 655 -30.80 16.02 -27.93
N SER A 656 -31.49 16.58 -28.93
CA SER A 656 -32.54 17.60 -28.80
C SER A 656 -33.73 17.22 -27.91
N SER A 657 -33.95 15.91 -27.67
CA SER A 657 -34.98 15.42 -26.74
C SER A 657 -34.55 15.41 -25.28
N ASN A 658 -33.24 15.42 -25.00
CA ASN A 658 -32.68 15.58 -23.66
C ASN A 658 -32.56 17.07 -23.29
N SER A 659 -33.68 17.81 -23.40
CA SER A 659 -33.88 18.92 -22.47
C SER A 659 -33.82 18.33 -21.06
N MET A 660 -32.79 18.67 -20.28
CA MET A 660 -32.68 18.23 -18.89
C MET A 660 -33.86 18.80 -18.10
N ARG A 661 -34.97 18.06 -18.02
CA ARG A 661 -36.02 18.36 -17.06
C ARG A 661 -35.36 18.23 -15.68
N PRO A 662 -35.21 19.32 -14.90
CA PRO A 662 -34.65 19.19 -13.57
C PRO A 662 -35.53 18.22 -12.80
N LEU A 663 -34.91 17.22 -12.17
CA LEU A 663 -35.60 16.34 -11.23
C LEU A 663 -35.97 17.15 -9.99
N THR A 664 -37.02 17.94 -10.14
CA THR A 664 -37.74 18.57 -9.03
C THR A 664 -38.25 17.43 -8.16
N PRO A 665 -37.73 17.26 -6.92
CA PRO A 665 -38.20 16.20 -6.06
C PRO A 665 -39.71 16.39 -5.82
N PRO A 666 -40.51 15.32 -5.84
CA PRO A 666 -41.95 15.44 -5.72
C PRO A 666 -42.32 16.15 -4.40
N PRO A 667 -43.34 17.03 -4.41
CA PRO A 667 -43.65 17.87 -3.26
C PRO A 667 -44.09 17.01 -2.06
N ILE A 668 -43.41 17.19 -0.94
CA ILE A 668 -43.71 16.46 0.30
C ILE A 668 -44.94 17.08 0.97
N GLY A 669 -46.07 16.34 0.94
CA GLY A 669 -47.22 16.65 1.79
C GLY A 669 -48.47 15.83 1.45
N ALA A 670 -49.40 15.60 2.38
CA ALA A 670 -49.30 15.75 3.83
C ALA A 670 -50.44 15.00 4.54
N GLN A 671 -50.11 14.02 5.40
CA GLN A 671 -50.99 13.46 6.45
C GLN A 671 -50.05 13.11 7.64
N SER A 672 -50.01 13.89 8.74
CA SER A 672 -50.97 13.93 9.86
C SER A 672 -51.05 12.59 10.61
N THR A 673 -50.75 12.45 11.91
CA THR A 673 -50.50 13.38 13.04
C THR A 673 -49.41 12.75 13.95
N GLY A 674 -48.71 13.37 14.89
CA GLY A 674 -48.82 14.67 15.57
C GLY A 674 -48.33 14.47 17.02
N GLY A 675 -47.28 15.18 17.46
CA GLY A 675 -46.68 15.03 18.79
C GLY A 675 -45.45 15.92 18.97
N ASP A 676 -45.35 16.60 20.12
CA ASP A 676 -44.43 17.72 20.31
C ASP A 676 -42.94 17.36 20.43
N LEU A 677 -42.10 18.08 19.70
CA LEU A 677 -40.65 18.17 19.95
C LEU A 677 -40.29 19.53 20.57
N ARG A 678 -40.52 19.67 21.88
CA ARG A 678 -39.78 20.65 22.71
C ARG A 678 -38.44 20.04 23.12
N GLY A 679 -37.36 20.82 22.98
CA GLY A 679 -36.00 20.34 23.18
C GLY A 679 -35.76 19.74 24.57
N THR A 680 -35.50 18.44 24.62
CA THR A 680 -35.13 17.73 25.85
C THR A 680 -33.68 18.01 26.23
N SER A 681 -33.44 18.45 27.46
CA SER A 681 -32.10 18.59 28.02
C SER A 681 -31.40 17.22 28.17
N ALA A 682 -30.07 17.23 28.40
CA ALA A 682 -29.26 16.02 28.51
C ALA A 682 -29.76 15.00 29.57
N ALA A 683 -30.51 15.46 30.58
CA ALA A 683 -31.16 14.57 31.57
C ALA A 683 -32.22 13.65 30.94
N GLY A 684 -32.93 14.12 29.90
CA GLY A 684 -33.90 13.30 29.15
C GLY A 684 -33.22 12.19 28.33
N ALA A 685 -32.08 12.49 27.71
CA ALA A 685 -31.28 11.51 26.96
C ALA A 685 -30.66 10.45 27.90
N ALA A 686 -30.24 10.83 29.10
CA ALA A 686 -29.78 9.88 30.11
C ALA A 686 -30.91 8.94 30.58
N ALA A 687 -32.12 9.46 30.76
CA ALA A 687 -33.28 8.66 31.17
C ALA A 687 -33.74 7.65 30.09
N SER A 688 -33.72 8.04 28.81
CA SER A 688 -34.03 7.11 27.72
C SER A 688 -32.96 6.04 27.54
N ALA A 689 -31.67 6.39 27.65
CA ALA A 689 -30.57 5.41 27.64
C ALA A 689 -30.66 4.40 28.79
N LEU A 690 -31.04 4.85 30.01
CA LEU A 690 -31.21 3.95 31.15
C LEU A 690 -32.44 3.03 31.01
N ASN A 691 -33.50 3.51 30.36
CA ASN A 691 -34.66 2.68 30.04
C ASN A 691 -34.38 1.68 28.91
N GLN A 692 -33.56 2.03 27.91
CA GLN A 692 -33.07 1.08 26.90
C GLN A 692 -32.22 -0.01 27.55
N MET A 693 -31.26 0.33 28.40
CA MET A 693 -30.50 -0.66 29.19
C MET A 693 -31.39 -1.56 30.05
N ARG A 694 -32.48 -1.03 30.65
CA ARG A 694 -33.48 -1.85 31.35
C ARG A 694 -34.32 -2.75 30.45
N GLN A 695 -34.52 -2.38 29.18
CA GLN A 695 -35.22 -3.21 28.20
C GLN A 695 -34.31 -4.32 27.64
N GLN A 696 -33.01 -4.05 27.42
CA GLN A 696 -32.01 -5.12 27.22
C GLN A 696 -31.94 -6.08 28.41
N ALA A 697 -32.02 -5.55 29.65
CA ALA A 697 -31.88 -6.36 30.88
C ALA A 697 -33.10 -7.23 31.24
N ASN A 698 -34.24 -7.12 30.53
CA ASN A 698 -35.44 -7.92 30.80
C ASN A 698 -35.87 -8.82 29.62
N ALA A 699 -35.03 -8.93 28.59
CA ALA A 699 -35.14 -9.96 27.58
C ALA A 699 -34.53 -11.28 28.10
N GLY A 700 -35.30 -12.01 28.91
CA GLY A 700 -34.95 -13.38 29.30
C GLY A 700 -34.72 -14.27 28.06
N PRO A 701 -33.90 -15.33 28.16
CA PRO A 701 -33.47 -16.10 26.99
C PRO A 701 -34.67 -16.68 26.26
N SER A 702 -34.89 -16.25 25.01
CA SER A 702 -35.84 -16.89 24.11
C SER A 702 -35.37 -18.33 23.90
N ASN A 703 -36.22 -19.31 24.24
CA ASN A 703 -35.93 -20.73 24.01
C ASN A 703 -35.65 -20.97 22.52
N SER A 704 -34.36 -20.99 22.16
CA SER A 704 -33.90 -21.36 20.84
C SER A 704 -34.08 -22.86 20.66
N VAL A 705 -35.05 -23.24 19.82
CA VAL A 705 -35.08 -24.60 19.27
C VAL A 705 -33.70 -24.86 18.64
N PRO A 706 -32.95 -25.89 19.07
CA PRO A 706 -31.59 -26.10 18.60
C PRO A 706 -31.60 -26.41 17.11
N ILE A 707 -30.86 -25.64 16.31
CA ILE A 707 -30.71 -25.91 14.89
C ILE A 707 -29.89 -27.19 14.74
N SER A 708 -30.32 -28.14 13.91
CA SER A 708 -29.56 -29.36 13.64
C SER A 708 -29.29 -29.55 12.16
N LEU A 709 -28.09 -30.04 11.85
CA LEU A 709 -27.61 -30.35 10.51
C LEU A 709 -27.53 -31.88 10.37
N GLN A 710 -28.50 -32.46 9.67
CA GLN A 710 -28.73 -33.90 9.56
C GLN A 710 -28.30 -34.46 8.20
N LEU A 711 -27.33 -35.37 8.21
CA LEU A 711 -26.96 -36.19 7.05
C LEU A 711 -28.06 -37.21 6.75
N THR A 712 -28.62 -37.15 5.55
CA THR A 712 -29.73 -37.99 5.11
C THR A 712 -29.35 -38.77 3.84
N PRO A 713 -29.47 -40.10 3.81
CA PRO A 713 -29.89 -40.99 4.89
C PRO A 713 -28.82 -41.14 6.00
N PRO A 714 -29.21 -41.41 7.27
CA PRO A 714 -28.27 -41.53 8.38
C PRO A 714 -27.48 -42.86 8.38
N GLN A 715 -27.95 -43.86 7.64
CA GLN A 715 -27.25 -45.11 7.35
C GLN A 715 -27.50 -45.45 5.88
N SER A 716 -26.50 -45.94 5.14
CA SER A 716 -26.74 -46.53 3.81
C SER A 716 -25.79 -47.69 3.51
N VAL A 717 -26.23 -48.63 2.69
CA VAL A 717 -25.42 -49.75 2.21
C VAL A 717 -25.15 -49.55 0.73
N GLN A 718 -23.87 -49.55 0.34
CA GLN A 718 -23.43 -49.21 -1.02
C GLN A 718 -22.47 -50.27 -1.54
N LYS A 719 -22.50 -50.54 -2.85
CA LYS A 719 -21.56 -51.50 -3.46
C LYS A 719 -20.25 -50.84 -3.82
N VAL A 720 -19.12 -51.55 -3.69
CA VAL A 720 -17.82 -51.08 -4.21
C VAL A 720 -17.96 -50.64 -5.68
N GLY A 721 -17.43 -49.46 -6.00
CA GLY A 721 -17.52 -48.81 -7.31
C GLY A 721 -18.78 -47.97 -7.55
N SER A 722 -19.86 -48.17 -6.79
CA SER A 722 -21.12 -47.43 -6.97
C SER A 722 -21.04 -45.98 -6.46
N THR A 723 -21.87 -45.11 -7.05
CA THR A 723 -22.04 -43.72 -6.65
C THR A 723 -23.38 -43.52 -5.95
N PHE A 724 -23.41 -42.63 -4.95
CA PHE A 724 -24.60 -42.38 -4.14
C PHE A 724 -24.64 -40.93 -3.64
N GLN A 725 -25.83 -40.48 -3.25
CA GLN A 725 -26.07 -39.11 -2.78
C GLN A 725 -26.47 -39.06 -1.32
N MET A 726 -26.04 -38.00 -0.63
CA MET A 726 -26.41 -37.69 0.75
C MET A 726 -26.73 -36.19 0.88
N ALA A 727 -27.92 -35.87 1.37
CA ALA A 727 -28.32 -34.48 1.62
C ALA A 727 -27.88 -34.03 3.02
N VAL A 728 -27.38 -32.80 3.12
CA VAL A 728 -27.19 -32.10 4.40
C VAL A 728 -28.44 -31.25 4.65
N ASN A 729 -29.34 -31.76 5.49
CA ASN A 729 -30.61 -31.10 5.81
C ASN A 729 -30.47 -30.25 7.08
N LEU A 730 -30.95 -29.01 7.03
CA LEU A 730 -31.09 -28.14 8.21
C LEU A 730 -32.52 -28.25 8.76
N ILE A 731 -32.62 -28.39 10.08
CA ILE A 731 -33.88 -28.41 10.83
C ILE A 731 -33.83 -27.36 11.95
N GLY A 732 -34.92 -26.61 12.14
CA GLY A 732 -35.06 -25.53 13.13
C GLY A 732 -34.65 -24.14 12.62
N GLY A 733 -34.48 -23.96 11.31
CA GLY A 733 -33.92 -22.75 10.72
C GLY A 733 -34.80 -21.51 10.92
N LYS A 734 -34.22 -20.42 11.46
CA LYS A 734 -34.86 -19.10 11.50
C LYS A 734 -33.87 -18.03 11.05
N ASP A 735 -34.29 -17.19 10.09
CA ASP A 735 -33.48 -16.14 9.46
C ASP A 735 -32.12 -16.62 8.90
N VAL A 736 -32.03 -17.85 8.40
CA VAL A 736 -30.77 -18.45 7.92
C VAL A 736 -30.26 -17.74 6.65
N TYR A 737 -29.08 -17.15 6.74
CA TYR A 737 -28.44 -16.40 5.66
C TYR A 737 -27.17 -17.11 5.11
N SER A 738 -26.42 -17.80 5.96
CA SER A 738 -25.32 -18.66 5.51
C SER A 738 -25.07 -19.83 6.45
N THR A 739 -24.57 -20.91 5.86
CA THR A 739 -24.34 -22.19 6.54
C THR A 739 -22.94 -22.73 6.21
N PRO A 740 -21.87 -22.08 6.70
CA PRO A 740 -20.52 -22.64 6.63
C PRO A 740 -20.42 -23.86 7.56
N LEU A 741 -20.04 -25.02 7.01
CA LEU A 741 -19.87 -26.25 7.76
C LEU A 741 -18.59 -26.99 7.35
N GLN A 742 -17.99 -27.71 8.30
CA GLN A 742 -16.91 -28.65 8.03
C GLN A 742 -17.38 -30.08 8.30
N LEU A 743 -16.98 -30.99 7.43
CA LEU A 743 -17.33 -32.40 7.44
C LEU A 743 -16.05 -33.26 7.35
N GLN A 744 -16.06 -34.42 7.99
CA GLN A 744 -14.99 -35.42 7.96
C GLN A 744 -15.55 -36.76 7.45
N TYR A 745 -14.87 -37.39 6.49
CA TYR A 745 -15.13 -38.74 5.97
C TYR A 745 -13.83 -39.57 5.84
N ASP A 746 -13.94 -40.87 5.56
CA ASP A 746 -12.77 -41.74 5.29
C ASP A 746 -12.42 -41.77 3.78
N GLN A 747 -11.33 -41.10 3.40
CA GLN A 747 -10.81 -40.99 2.04
C GLN A 747 -10.24 -42.31 1.47
N ASN A 748 -10.04 -43.34 2.31
CA ASN A 748 -9.67 -44.68 1.86
C ASN A 748 -10.88 -45.47 1.35
N ARG A 749 -12.09 -45.13 1.84
CA ARG A 749 -13.34 -45.86 1.58
C ARG A 749 -14.30 -45.11 0.68
N LEU A 750 -14.28 -43.78 0.72
CA LEU A 750 -15.13 -42.90 -0.07
C LEU A 750 -14.30 -41.86 -0.83
N THR A 751 -14.74 -41.53 -2.04
CA THR A 751 -14.24 -40.39 -2.83
C THR A 751 -15.38 -39.41 -3.07
N LEU A 752 -15.19 -38.12 -2.80
CA LEU A 752 -16.17 -37.09 -3.18
C LEU A 752 -16.11 -36.87 -4.70
N ILE A 753 -17.28 -36.81 -5.35
CA ILE A 753 -17.40 -36.48 -6.78
C ILE A 753 -17.91 -35.05 -6.97
N ASN A 754 -18.96 -34.67 -6.25
CA ASN A 754 -19.63 -33.38 -6.43
C ASN A 754 -20.33 -32.89 -5.15
N VAL A 755 -20.56 -31.58 -5.07
CA VAL A 755 -21.38 -30.93 -4.04
C VAL A 755 -22.39 -30.01 -4.76
N ASP A 756 -23.64 -30.43 -4.80
CA ASP A 756 -24.74 -29.71 -5.45
C ASP A 756 -25.49 -28.79 -4.47
N VAL A 757 -26.11 -27.73 -4.99
CA VAL A 757 -26.87 -26.74 -4.21
C VAL A 757 -28.19 -27.32 -3.70
N GLY A 758 -28.46 -27.18 -2.40
CA GLY A 758 -29.72 -27.58 -1.77
C GLY A 758 -30.80 -26.49 -1.85
N SER A 759 -32.06 -26.91 -1.75
CA SER A 759 -33.22 -26.06 -2.00
C SER A 759 -33.47 -24.95 -0.96
N LEU A 760 -32.93 -25.05 0.26
CA LEU A 760 -33.34 -24.20 1.38
C LEU A 760 -33.02 -22.71 1.17
N LEU A 761 -31.78 -22.36 0.81
CA LEU A 761 -31.33 -20.96 0.76
C LEU A 761 -31.83 -20.18 -0.47
N GLY A 762 -32.32 -20.88 -1.50
CA GLY A 762 -32.82 -20.31 -2.75
C GLY A 762 -34.33 -20.41 -2.94
N LYS A 763 -35.09 -20.85 -1.92
CA LYS A 763 -36.52 -21.18 -2.05
C LYS A 763 -37.48 -20.02 -2.34
N ASP A 764 -36.99 -18.78 -2.27
CA ASP A 764 -37.66 -17.54 -2.62
C ASP A 764 -37.13 -16.93 -3.94
N GLY A 765 -36.36 -17.70 -4.72
CA GLY A 765 -35.87 -17.34 -6.05
C GLY A 765 -34.52 -16.62 -6.09
N GLN A 766 -33.87 -16.37 -4.94
CA GLN A 766 -32.53 -15.75 -4.93
C GLN A 766 -31.42 -16.76 -5.28
N PRO A 767 -30.36 -16.35 -5.99
CA PRO A 767 -29.21 -17.21 -6.28
C PRO A 767 -28.43 -17.52 -5.00
N VAL A 768 -28.00 -18.77 -4.84
CA VAL A 768 -27.19 -19.23 -3.70
C VAL A 768 -25.75 -19.40 -4.14
N ALA A 769 -24.82 -18.71 -3.46
CA ALA A 769 -23.40 -18.94 -3.62
C ALA A 769 -23.00 -20.17 -2.80
N LEU A 770 -22.59 -21.24 -3.49
CA LEU A 770 -22.05 -22.46 -2.89
C LEU A 770 -20.55 -22.54 -3.22
N VAL A 771 -19.73 -22.65 -2.19
CA VAL A 771 -18.29 -22.89 -2.27
C VAL A 771 -17.97 -24.15 -1.48
N HIS A 772 -17.16 -25.04 -2.04
CA HIS A 772 -16.64 -26.21 -1.31
C HIS A 772 -15.13 -26.36 -1.58
N ARG A 773 -14.43 -26.98 -0.62
CA ARG A 773 -13.00 -27.32 -0.70
C ARG A 773 -12.78 -28.67 -0.02
N ASP A 774 -12.23 -29.63 -0.75
CA ASP A 774 -11.60 -30.81 -0.15
C ASP A 774 -10.22 -30.34 0.36
N ASP A 775 -10.03 -30.46 1.66
CA ASP A 775 -8.85 -29.99 2.39
C ASP A 775 -7.77 -31.09 2.45
N GLY A 776 -8.06 -32.27 1.88
CA GLY A 776 -7.26 -33.49 2.02
C GLY A 776 -7.53 -34.21 3.34
N ASN A 777 -6.99 -35.43 3.46
CA ASN A 777 -7.10 -36.27 4.66
C ASN A 777 -8.57 -36.47 5.13
N GLY A 778 -9.49 -36.51 4.15
CA GLY A 778 -10.94 -36.68 4.36
C GLY A 778 -11.70 -35.49 4.94
N GLN A 779 -11.12 -34.28 4.97
CA GLN A 779 -11.84 -33.07 5.42
C GLN A 779 -12.45 -32.29 4.26
N LEU A 780 -13.73 -31.95 4.38
CA LEU A 780 -14.51 -31.21 3.39
C LEU A 780 -15.11 -29.97 4.04
N THR A 781 -14.68 -28.80 3.59
CA THR A 781 -15.22 -27.51 4.01
C THR A 781 -16.25 -27.04 2.99
N ILE A 782 -17.47 -26.72 3.41
CA ILE A 782 -18.59 -26.27 2.55
C ILE A 782 -19.16 -24.98 3.11
N SER A 783 -19.44 -24.00 2.25
CA SER A 783 -20.17 -22.79 2.60
C SER A 783 -21.23 -22.48 1.55
N ALA A 784 -22.50 -22.56 1.95
CA ALA A 784 -23.61 -22.04 1.18
C ALA A 784 -24.08 -20.71 1.79
N SER A 785 -24.31 -19.69 0.97
CA SER A 785 -24.65 -18.34 1.42
C SER A 785 -25.51 -17.58 0.42
N ARG A 786 -26.33 -16.66 0.94
CA ARG A 786 -27.17 -15.75 0.14
C ARG A 786 -26.41 -14.47 -0.28
N PRO A 787 -26.92 -13.69 -1.24
CA PRO A 787 -26.30 -12.41 -1.63
C PRO A 787 -26.42 -11.34 -0.52
N PRO A 788 -25.43 -10.45 -0.36
CA PRO A 788 -25.46 -9.40 0.66
C PRO A 788 -26.65 -8.46 0.49
N GLY A 789 -27.28 -8.11 1.61
CA GLY A 789 -28.50 -7.28 1.65
C GLY A 789 -29.81 -8.07 1.51
N THR A 790 -29.77 -9.38 1.27
CA THR A 790 -30.98 -10.23 1.33
C THR A 790 -31.32 -10.63 2.77
N ALA A 791 -32.63 -10.77 3.06
CA ALA A 791 -33.11 -11.29 4.34
C ALA A 791 -32.75 -12.78 4.52
N GLY A 792 -32.85 -13.32 5.74
CA GLY A 792 -32.61 -14.74 5.99
C GLY A 792 -33.83 -15.62 5.72
N VAL A 793 -33.59 -16.91 5.45
CA VAL A 793 -34.63 -17.90 5.20
C VAL A 793 -35.03 -18.63 6.49
N SER A 794 -36.32 -18.71 6.78
CA SER A 794 -36.84 -19.51 7.91
C SER A 794 -37.55 -20.79 7.42
N GLY A 795 -37.35 -21.91 8.12
CA GLY A 795 -37.86 -23.25 7.81
C GLY A 795 -36.75 -24.27 7.53
N ASP A 796 -37.16 -25.51 7.28
CA ASP A 796 -36.29 -26.67 7.15
C ASP A 796 -36.01 -27.02 5.66
N GLY A 797 -34.92 -27.73 5.38
CA GLY A 797 -34.60 -28.21 4.03
C GLY A 797 -33.12 -28.50 3.77
N SER A 798 -32.80 -28.98 2.56
CA SER A 798 -31.41 -29.27 2.15
C SER A 798 -30.60 -27.99 1.93
N ILE A 799 -29.39 -27.94 2.47
CA ILE A 799 -28.35 -26.92 2.18
C ILE A 799 -27.54 -27.31 0.95
N CYS A 800 -27.15 -28.59 0.86
CA CYS A 800 -26.36 -29.14 -0.23
C CYS A 800 -26.54 -30.67 -0.32
N THR A 801 -26.29 -31.22 -1.50
CA THR A 801 -26.29 -32.66 -1.76
C THR A 801 -24.88 -33.10 -2.13
N LEU A 802 -24.33 -34.03 -1.37
CA LEU A 802 -23.00 -34.61 -1.57
C LEU A 802 -23.15 -35.84 -2.46
N THR A 803 -22.37 -35.94 -3.54
CA THR A 803 -22.26 -37.16 -4.34
C THR A 803 -20.91 -37.84 -4.05
N PHE A 804 -20.95 -39.06 -3.53
CA PHE A 804 -19.76 -39.87 -3.21
C PHE A 804 -19.68 -41.12 -4.09
N GLN A 805 -18.46 -41.65 -4.28
CA GLN A 805 -18.19 -43.00 -4.78
C GLN A 805 -17.67 -43.90 -3.66
N ALA A 806 -18.19 -45.12 -3.59
CA ALA A 806 -17.65 -46.18 -2.73
C ALA A 806 -16.41 -46.81 -3.36
N LYS A 807 -15.28 -46.80 -2.65
CA LYS A 807 -13.94 -47.17 -3.17
C LYS A 807 -13.45 -48.55 -2.71
N ALA A 808 -13.74 -48.94 -1.47
CA ALA A 808 -13.28 -50.20 -0.88
C ALA A 808 -14.20 -50.66 0.28
N PRO A 809 -14.37 -51.96 0.54
CA PRO A 809 -15.39 -52.48 1.46
C PRO A 809 -15.06 -52.30 2.94
N GLY A 810 -16.06 -51.92 3.74
CA GLY A 810 -15.96 -51.59 5.16
C GLY A 810 -16.88 -50.43 5.56
N ASP A 811 -16.93 -50.12 6.86
CA ASP A 811 -17.68 -48.99 7.39
C ASP A 811 -16.94 -47.66 7.14
N ALA A 812 -17.63 -46.70 6.54
CA ALA A 812 -17.14 -45.35 6.31
C ALA A 812 -18.03 -44.32 7.04
N PRO A 813 -17.61 -43.83 8.22
CA PRO A 813 -18.33 -42.78 8.92
C PRO A 813 -18.15 -41.43 8.23
N ILE A 814 -19.22 -40.62 8.24
CA ILE A 814 -19.28 -39.26 7.71
C ILE A 814 -19.87 -38.39 8.82
N SER A 815 -19.18 -37.31 9.23
CA SER A 815 -19.57 -36.50 10.39
C SER A 815 -19.41 -35.00 10.16
N ILE A 816 -20.35 -34.20 10.63
CA ILE A 816 -20.28 -32.72 10.56
C ILE A 816 -19.56 -32.22 11.82
N THR A 817 -18.27 -31.93 11.68
CA THR A 817 -17.35 -31.60 12.79
C THR A 817 -17.43 -30.14 13.23
N ARG A 818 -17.78 -29.22 12.32
CA ARG A 818 -18.01 -27.80 12.63
C ARG A 818 -19.33 -27.32 12.05
N PRO A 819 -20.47 -27.51 12.74
CA PRO A 819 -21.75 -26.92 12.36
C PRO A 819 -21.77 -25.41 12.66
N LEU A 820 -21.88 -24.55 11.65
CA LEU A 820 -22.12 -23.12 11.86
C LEU A 820 -23.23 -22.61 10.93
N VAL A 821 -24.12 -21.81 11.50
CA VAL A 821 -25.25 -21.17 10.83
C VAL A 821 -25.21 -19.69 11.22
N ARG A 822 -25.50 -18.78 10.29
CA ARG A 822 -25.57 -17.33 10.55
C ARG A 822 -26.90 -16.74 10.11
N ASN A 823 -27.36 -15.73 10.85
CA ASN A 823 -28.54 -14.95 10.51
C ASN A 823 -28.25 -13.82 9.50
N SER A 824 -29.26 -13.09 9.05
CA SER A 824 -29.10 -11.97 8.10
C SER A 824 -28.26 -10.80 8.66
N ALA A 825 -28.23 -10.63 9.98
CA ALA A 825 -27.32 -9.73 10.69
C ALA A 825 -25.90 -10.32 10.89
N GLN A 826 -25.57 -11.42 10.20
CA GLN A 826 -24.31 -12.19 10.25
C GLN A 826 -23.94 -12.78 11.62
N GLN A 827 -24.84 -12.72 12.61
CA GLN A 827 -24.63 -13.28 13.94
C GLN A 827 -24.72 -14.82 13.90
N PRO A 828 -23.88 -15.54 14.68
CA PRO A 828 -23.91 -16.99 14.73
C PRO A 828 -25.17 -17.50 15.46
N LEU A 829 -25.83 -18.49 14.87
CA LEU A 829 -26.91 -19.26 15.49
C LEU A 829 -26.33 -20.60 15.99
N GLN A 830 -26.74 -21.02 17.19
CA GLN A 830 -26.29 -22.29 17.78
C GLN A 830 -26.82 -23.47 16.96
N ALA A 831 -25.90 -24.30 16.45
CA ALA A 831 -26.20 -25.42 15.57
C ALA A 831 -25.45 -26.70 16.01
N THR A 832 -26.08 -27.85 15.82
CA THR A 832 -25.52 -29.17 16.16
C THR A 832 -25.34 -30.02 14.90
N GLY A 833 -24.18 -30.65 14.76
CA GLY A 833 -23.85 -31.55 13.66
C GLY A 833 -24.32 -32.97 13.91
N SER A 834 -24.43 -33.76 12.85
CA SER A 834 -24.78 -35.18 12.90
C SER A 834 -23.65 -36.05 12.33
N GLN A 835 -23.78 -37.36 12.52
CA GLN A 835 -22.98 -38.38 11.87
C GLN A 835 -23.89 -39.37 11.14
N ALA A 836 -23.39 -39.92 10.04
CA ALA A 836 -23.98 -41.01 9.28
C ALA A 836 -22.91 -42.06 8.97
N ILE A 837 -23.31 -43.30 8.68
CA ILE A 837 -22.38 -44.39 8.33
C ILE A 837 -22.77 -44.97 6.98
N VAL A 838 -21.78 -45.13 6.11
CA VAL A 838 -21.91 -45.83 4.83
C VAL A 838 -21.22 -47.19 4.95
N LEU A 839 -22.00 -48.26 4.90
CA LEU A 839 -21.48 -49.63 4.85
C LEU A 839 -21.18 -49.98 3.39
N VAL A 840 -19.90 -50.09 3.03
CA VAL A 840 -19.48 -50.48 1.68
C VAL A 840 -19.28 -52.00 1.60
N GLN A 841 -19.91 -52.65 0.61
CA GLN A 841 -19.87 -54.09 0.35
C GLN A 841 -19.33 -54.42 -1.05
#